data_AF-A0AA36D2W3-F1
#
_entry.id   AF-A0AA36D2W3-F1
#
_cell.length_a   1.000
_cell.length_b   1.000
_cell.length_c   1.000
_cell.angle_alpha   90.00
_cell.angle_beta   90.00
_cell.angle_gamma   90.00
#
_symmetry.space_group_name_H-M   'P 1'
#
loop_
_entity.id
_entity.type
_entity.pdbx_description
1 polymer ?
#
loop_
_entity_poly.entity_id
_entity_poly.type
_entity_poly.pdbx_seq_one_letter_code
_entity_poly.pdbx_strand_id
1 'polypeptide(L)'
;MSLFKFIDWYRNEFPNASCMVTGELTLGREQLCIGTEQGTIIVVDPGGHEGKVGESTIIQHNLNNPIIQLEIGKFVTAIDKRLLAVLCPHHLLLFRVVTTTPNQNSKLEEVYTHALKEPSYNMCAVPTKTPQIFVQGLSCGLTLFQGEECVFQRTPLPALHPGPIVYSQLSDSLILTNAGKVSSVKFSLLASVSNTGKKITFDWTINMGDVVIDLDVADWNTVQPSLVVLCRRKIIVLTVGGNIRYFVNLEGIAMSMMVYLNNTPGNKSTIHTVVGTANDTVLIYSDNVLIWNFKAPFSPTRIRLSHYGDQYQHLLSMMSSKGEVSAGYIGTEPTLHRLPLPPARFVNFDAKAQELNMMETALKGNTAAQQVQNTALELKVDWGELDRHSRAYNVNGEVPSLTLALQCSGSGFIPGEYQINLRSELAMQQDHFTLESEEFPLSISLFVNPEAWPTSRDLHISVHNTRTQATALSTLQLPLPLLFATCNAERTAQYKLTIDTDRPLVPIGKLFPEMNSDNPGAIGLQVHSTKASVSVFAAPKTNRYRIQSDHPGLLYMTAQLVTERLREQQSGVNLSAPIPLEYLVSKFEECLESEKQYIEEKKIIDKKMREVRAINALLVAKTKTTRAEPKSHVDVLFAASHDKLLDMLDQHINAQKKINLLKRTISSLLGLLGLLLKLNNIDNHITAHIFTDTSQSIKERLAWASNSSDTDVGRLLNALCNNATKQLSKITEEEEDDGEYEEPVDENKNDFVLGSHSVATAAQPIVKIFEAPDEDVD
;
A
#
# COMPACT_ATOMS: atom_id res chain seq x y z
N MET A 1 27.25 -5.36 -26.26
CA MET A 1 26.30 -5.64 -25.16
C MET A 1 24.99 -4.88 -25.40
N SER A 2 23.97 -5.49 -25.99
CA SER A 2 22.85 -4.69 -26.52
C SER A 2 21.51 -5.41 -26.72
N LEU A 3 21.34 -6.68 -26.31
CA LEU A 3 20.07 -7.37 -26.51
C LEU A 3 18.88 -6.58 -25.94
N PHE A 4 17.83 -6.43 -26.76
CA PHE A 4 16.60 -5.68 -26.44
C PHE A 4 16.83 -4.20 -26.10
N LYS A 5 17.94 -3.62 -26.56
CA LYS A 5 18.22 -2.18 -26.49
C LYS A 5 18.29 -1.59 -27.89
N PHE A 6 17.86 -0.34 -28.00
CA PHE A 6 18.12 0.47 -29.18
C PHE A 6 19.58 0.94 -29.17
N ILE A 7 20.28 0.83 -30.30
CA ILE A 7 21.65 1.34 -30.46
C ILE A 7 21.60 2.59 -31.34
N ASP A 8 21.89 3.73 -30.73
CA ASP A 8 21.92 5.03 -31.39
C ASP A 8 23.09 5.06 -32.40
N TRP A 9 22.77 5.30 -33.68
CA TRP A 9 23.76 5.58 -34.74
C TRP A 9 23.89 7.10 -34.96
N TYR A 10 22.77 7.80 -34.92
CA TYR A 10 22.68 9.25 -34.98
C TYR A 10 21.71 9.71 -33.89
N ARG A 11 22.11 10.69 -33.07
CA ARG A 11 21.25 11.30 -32.06
C ARG A 11 21.50 12.79 -32.02
N ASN A 12 20.43 13.58 -32.10
CA ASN A 12 20.49 15.03 -31.98
C ASN A 12 19.25 15.56 -31.27
N GLU A 13 19.38 16.74 -30.66
CA GLU A 13 18.28 17.40 -29.97
C GLU A 13 17.83 18.63 -30.77
N PHE A 14 16.57 18.60 -31.21
CA PHE A 14 15.92 19.70 -31.91
C PHE A 14 14.77 20.24 -31.05
N PRO A 15 14.96 21.35 -30.32
CA PRO A 15 13.96 21.84 -29.39
C PRO A 15 12.62 22.11 -30.08
N ASN A 16 11.53 21.63 -29.47
CA ASN A 16 10.15 21.77 -29.97
C ASN A 16 9.90 21.15 -31.36
N ALA A 17 10.57 20.04 -31.71
CA ALA A 17 10.23 19.28 -32.91
C ALA A 17 8.85 18.61 -32.77
N SER A 18 7.96 18.88 -33.73
CA SER A 18 6.57 18.42 -33.75
C SER A 18 6.32 17.28 -34.75
N CYS A 19 7.04 17.29 -35.88
CA CYS A 19 6.80 16.37 -36.98
C CYS A 19 8.11 15.90 -37.62
N MET A 20 8.08 14.66 -38.13
CA MET A 20 9.22 14.00 -38.74
C MET A 20 8.77 13.18 -39.95
N VAL A 21 9.46 13.33 -41.07
CA VAL A 21 9.25 12.54 -42.28
C VAL A 21 10.59 12.17 -42.90
N THR A 22 10.65 11.00 -43.52
CA THR A 22 11.83 10.48 -44.21
C THR A 22 11.51 10.30 -45.68
N GLY A 23 12.44 10.67 -46.55
CA GLY A 23 12.26 10.48 -47.98
C GLY A 23 13.39 11.07 -48.80
N GLU A 24 13.53 10.58 -50.03
CA GLU A 24 14.53 11.10 -50.97
C GLU A 24 14.11 12.48 -51.49
N LEU A 25 14.90 13.52 -51.19
CA LEU A 25 14.69 14.88 -51.70
C LEU A 25 15.84 15.32 -52.61
N THR A 26 17.08 15.02 -52.22
CA THR A 26 18.31 15.31 -52.98
C THR A 26 19.34 14.20 -52.82
N LEU A 27 20.38 14.19 -53.67
CA LEU A 27 21.58 13.35 -53.56
C LEU A 27 21.39 11.82 -53.67
N GLY A 28 20.21 11.33 -54.08
CA GLY A 28 19.96 9.90 -54.28
C GLY A 28 19.93 9.08 -52.98
N ARG A 29 19.71 9.75 -51.83
CA ARG A 29 19.61 9.14 -50.48
C ARG A 29 18.39 9.68 -49.75
N GLU A 30 17.86 8.93 -48.80
CA GLU A 30 16.76 9.44 -47.96
C GLU A 30 17.30 10.47 -46.96
N GLN A 31 16.54 11.55 -46.80
CA GLN A 31 16.85 12.63 -45.89
C GLN A 31 15.77 12.69 -44.80
N LEU A 32 16.19 13.07 -43.60
CA LEU A 32 15.32 13.24 -42.45
C LEU A 32 14.87 14.70 -42.39
N CYS A 33 13.58 14.93 -42.55
CA CYS A 33 12.98 16.26 -42.46
C CYS A 33 12.23 16.39 -41.14
N ILE A 34 12.54 17.44 -40.39
CA ILE A 34 11.99 17.73 -39.08
C ILE A 34 11.36 19.12 -39.12
N GLY A 35 10.12 19.21 -38.63
CA GLY A 35 9.42 20.47 -38.46
C GLY A 35 9.26 20.78 -36.98
N THR A 36 9.42 22.04 -36.63
CA THR A 36 9.29 22.52 -35.24
C THR A 36 8.03 23.37 -35.06
N GLU A 37 7.54 23.44 -33.83
CA GLU A 37 6.43 24.32 -33.45
C GLU A 37 6.78 25.81 -33.60
N GLN A 38 8.07 26.15 -33.59
CA GLN A 38 8.56 27.52 -33.84
C GLN A 38 8.58 27.89 -35.32
N GLY A 39 8.30 26.95 -36.21
CA GLY A 39 8.25 27.17 -37.66
C GLY A 39 9.58 27.02 -38.39
N THR A 40 10.56 26.38 -37.76
CA THR A 40 11.83 26.02 -38.40
C THR A 40 11.71 24.64 -39.06
N ILE A 41 12.02 24.57 -40.35
CA ILE A 41 12.24 23.32 -41.10
C ILE A 41 13.72 22.98 -41.05
N ILE A 42 14.02 21.75 -40.68
CA ILE A 42 15.39 21.22 -40.63
C ILE A 42 15.45 19.98 -41.52
N VAL A 43 16.33 19.98 -42.51
CA VAL A 43 16.61 18.82 -43.37
C VAL A 43 17.99 18.30 -43.03
N VAL A 44 18.05 17.04 -42.61
CA VAL A 44 19.26 16.36 -42.14
C VAL A 44 19.57 15.17 -43.06
N ASP A 45 20.82 15.04 -43.47
CA ASP A 45 21.37 13.83 -44.09
C ASP A 45 22.48 13.26 -43.19
N PRO A 46 22.14 12.36 -42.26
CA PRO A 46 23.13 11.70 -41.41
C PRO A 46 24.04 10.74 -42.20
N GLY A 47 23.64 10.30 -43.40
CA GLY A 47 24.42 9.38 -44.24
C GLY A 47 25.58 10.04 -45.00
N GLY A 48 25.52 11.36 -45.21
CA GLY A 48 26.59 12.11 -45.88
C GLY A 48 27.88 12.23 -45.05
N HIS A 49 27.76 12.26 -43.72
CA HIS A 49 28.86 12.56 -42.78
C HIS A 49 29.02 11.50 -41.67
N GLU A 50 28.70 10.23 -41.96
CA GLU A 50 28.83 9.08 -41.03
C GLU A 50 28.24 9.33 -39.62
N GLY A 51 27.07 9.96 -39.54
CA GLY A 51 26.39 10.20 -38.26
C GLY A 51 26.98 11.33 -37.40
N LYS A 52 27.89 12.16 -37.91
CA LYS A 52 28.36 13.35 -37.19
C LYS A 52 27.27 14.41 -37.06
N VAL A 53 26.97 14.80 -35.82
CA VAL A 53 25.84 15.67 -35.46
C VAL A 53 25.95 17.09 -36.03
N GLY A 54 27.16 17.65 -36.13
CA GLY A 54 27.37 19.05 -36.54
C GLY A 54 27.32 19.35 -38.05
N GLU A 55 27.64 18.37 -38.90
CA GLU A 55 27.74 18.56 -40.38
C GLU A 55 26.59 17.89 -41.15
N SER A 56 25.74 17.13 -40.47
CA SER A 56 24.62 16.39 -41.08
C SER A 56 23.41 17.27 -41.41
N THR A 57 23.35 18.51 -40.90
CA THR A 57 22.24 19.42 -41.22
C THR A 57 22.49 20.12 -42.55
N ILE A 58 21.65 19.84 -43.55
CA ILE A 58 21.79 20.39 -44.90
C ILE A 58 21.08 21.74 -45.02
N ILE A 59 19.87 21.85 -44.46
CA ILE A 59 19.04 23.06 -44.55
C ILE A 59 18.43 23.34 -43.19
N GLN A 60 18.49 24.61 -42.81
CA GLN A 60 17.65 25.18 -41.75
C GLN A 60 16.93 26.42 -42.33
N HIS A 61 15.60 26.40 -42.34
CA HIS A 61 14.79 27.48 -42.88
C HIS A 61 13.65 27.84 -41.94
N ASN A 62 13.50 29.12 -41.60
CA ASN A 62 12.51 29.60 -40.65
C ASN A 62 11.32 30.23 -41.40
N LEU A 63 10.12 29.68 -41.19
CA LEU A 63 8.85 30.16 -41.74
C LEU A 63 8.04 31.01 -40.77
N ASN A 64 8.49 31.15 -39.52
CA ASN A 64 7.83 31.86 -38.41
C ASN A 64 6.39 31.41 -38.08
N ASN A 65 5.89 30.35 -38.72
CA ASN A 65 4.58 29.75 -38.51
C ASN A 65 4.73 28.29 -38.03
N PRO A 66 3.93 27.82 -37.06
CA PRO A 66 4.07 26.47 -36.52
C PRO A 66 3.84 25.42 -37.62
N ILE A 67 4.67 24.38 -37.64
CA ILE A 67 4.56 23.27 -38.58
C ILE A 67 3.78 22.14 -37.92
N ILE A 68 2.65 21.76 -38.52
CA ILE A 68 1.75 20.72 -38.02
C ILE A 68 2.18 19.34 -38.57
N GLN A 69 2.43 19.27 -39.88
CA GLN A 69 2.75 18.02 -40.56
C GLN A 69 3.68 18.28 -41.74
N LEU A 70 4.56 17.32 -42.02
CA LEU A 70 5.43 17.27 -43.19
C LEU A 70 5.14 16.01 -43.99
N GLU A 71 5.15 16.10 -45.31
CA GLU A 71 4.99 14.96 -46.20
C GLU A 71 5.87 15.13 -47.44
N ILE A 72 6.51 14.04 -47.87
CA ILE A 72 7.41 14.04 -49.03
C ILE A 72 6.72 13.24 -50.13
N GLY A 73 6.58 13.84 -51.31
CA GLY A 73 5.88 13.22 -52.42
C GLY A 73 6.10 13.94 -53.73
N LYS A 74 5.63 13.33 -54.83
CA LYS A 74 5.52 14.05 -56.10
C LYS A 74 4.18 14.78 -56.07
N PHE A 75 4.17 16.11 -55.94
CA PHE A 75 2.94 16.90 -55.80
C PHE A 75 2.57 17.72 -57.03
N VAL A 76 3.50 17.88 -57.98
CA VAL A 76 3.31 18.71 -59.17
C VAL A 76 3.67 17.90 -60.41
N THR A 77 2.72 17.68 -61.32
CA THR A 77 2.92 16.88 -62.53
C THR A 77 4.02 17.45 -63.45
N ALA A 78 4.26 18.77 -63.41
CA ALA A 78 5.30 19.45 -64.18
C ALA A 78 6.73 19.24 -63.62
N ILE A 79 6.88 18.83 -62.36
CA ILE A 79 8.17 18.65 -61.69
C ILE A 79 8.31 17.17 -61.31
N ASP A 80 9.17 16.43 -62.01
CA ASP A 80 9.37 14.99 -61.75
C ASP A 80 10.18 14.69 -60.46
N LYS A 81 10.65 15.72 -59.76
CA LYS A 81 11.35 15.61 -58.47
C LYS A 81 10.36 15.57 -57.31
N ARG A 82 10.72 14.86 -56.23
CA ARG A 82 9.97 14.87 -54.97
C ARG A 82 10.04 16.26 -54.32
N LEU A 83 8.92 16.72 -53.82
CA LEU A 83 8.71 18.00 -53.16
C LEU A 83 8.39 17.75 -51.68
N LEU A 84 8.71 18.73 -50.85
CA LEU A 84 8.37 18.73 -49.42
C LEU A 84 7.10 19.56 -49.24
N ALA A 85 6.00 18.91 -48.86
CA ALA A 85 4.79 19.59 -48.43
C ALA A 85 4.88 19.91 -46.94
N VAL A 86 4.57 21.16 -46.61
CA VAL A 86 4.61 21.69 -45.24
C VAL A 86 3.24 22.25 -44.92
N LEU A 87 2.61 21.69 -43.89
CA LEU A 87 1.31 22.14 -43.41
C LEU A 87 1.48 23.06 -42.20
N CYS A 88 1.08 24.31 -42.36
CA CYS A 88 0.90 25.30 -41.30
C CYS A 88 -0.60 25.53 -41.06
N PRO A 89 -1.02 26.08 -39.90
CA PRO A 89 -2.44 26.25 -39.57
C PRO A 89 -3.27 26.90 -40.68
N HIS A 90 -2.75 27.96 -41.31
CA HIS A 90 -3.47 28.71 -42.36
C HIS A 90 -2.84 28.59 -43.75
N HIS A 91 -1.74 27.84 -43.90
CA HIS A 91 -0.99 27.78 -45.15
C HIS A 91 -0.53 26.35 -45.46
N LEU A 92 -0.69 25.94 -46.71
CA LEU A 92 -0.03 24.75 -47.26
C LEU A 92 1.07 25.23 -48.21
N LEU A 93 2.32 24.87 -47.90
CA LEU A 93 3.50 25.29 -48.64
C LEU A 93 4.14 24.09 -49.33
N LEU A 94 4.48 24.23 -50.60
CA LEU A 94 5.20 23.23 -51.37
C LEU A 94 6.62 23.72 -51.64
N PHE A 95 7.60 23.07 -51.03
CA PHE A 95 9.01 23.41 -51.19
C PHE A 95 9.74 22.42 -52.09
N ARG A 96 10.67 22.98 -52.86
CA ARG A 96 11.66 22.26 -53.63
C ARG A 96 13.02 22.49 -53.01
N VAL A 97 13.75 21.41 -52.75
CA VAL A 97 15.14 21.49 -52.33
C VAL A 97 16.03 21.62 -53.58
N VAL A 98 16.79 22.71 -53.69
CA VAL A 98 17.75 22.94 -54.78
C VAL A 98 19.16 22.97 -54.21
N THR A 99 19.98 22.01 -54.62
CA THR A 99 21.41 21.96 -54.30
C THR A 99 22.19 22.67 -55.40
N THR A 100 22.92 23.74 -55.07
CA THR A 100 23.85 24.41 -55.99
C THR A 100 25.26 23.87 -55.76
N THR A 101 25.89 23.24 -56.74
CA THR A 101 27.34 22.93 -56.70
C THR A 101 28.14 24.19 -57.08
N PRO A 102 29.32 24.51 -56.48
CA PRO A 102 30.29 23.65 -55.77
C PRO A 102 30.44 23.87 -54.24
N ASN A 103 29.71 24.82 -53.62
CA ASN A 103 29.67 24.97 -52.15
C ASN A 103 28.31 24.44 -51.67
N GLN A 104 28.27 23.52 -50.69
CA GLN A 104 27.11 22.78 -50.16
C GLN A 104 25.96 23.65 -49.57
N ASN A 105 25.61 24.77 -50.18
CA ASN A 105 24.48 25.59 -49.80
C ASN A 105 23.26 25.10 -50.58
N SER A 106 22.58 24.11 -50.02
CA SER A 106 21.24 23.75 -50.50
C SER A 106 20.27 24.85 -50.06
N LYS A 107 19.43 25.31 -50.98
CA LYS A 107 18.37 26.30 -50.69
C LYS A 107 17.01 25.63 -50.81
N LEU A 108 16.10 26.06 -49.95
CA LEU A 108 14.69 25.73 -50.03
C LEU A 108 14.02 26.76 -50.93
N GLU A 109 13.53 26.35 -52.10
CA GLU A 109 12.74 27.18 -53.01
C GLU A 109 11.26 26.90 -52.80
N GLU A 110 10.48 27.95 -52.54
CA GLU A 110 9.02 27.87 -52.44
C GLU A 110 8.41 27.80 -53.84
N VAL A 111 7.65 26.74 -54.12
CA VAL A 111 7.00 26.53 -55.43
C VAL A 111 5.57 27.05 -55.42
N TYR A 112 4.78 26.68 -54.41
CA TYR A 112 3.39 27.12 -54.27
C TYR A 112 3.03 27.37 -52.81
N THR A 113 2.16 28.36 -52.61
CA THR A 113 1.61 28.79 -51.31
C THR A 113 0.08 28.79 -51.42
N HIS A 114 -0.60 27.94 -50.67
CA HIS A 114 -2.06 27.94 -50.61
C HIS A 114 -2.54 28.51 -49.28
N ALA A 115 -3.45 29.49 -49.33
CA ALA A 115 -4.12 30.01 -48.15
C ALA A 115 -5.36 29.15 -47.80
N LEU A 116 -5.44 28.73 -46.55
CA LEU A 116 -6.55 27.95 -45.99
C LEU A 116 -7.55 28.87 -45.28
N LYS A 117 -8.84 28.68 -45.54
CA LYS A 117 -9.92 29.47 -44.92
C LYS A 117 -10.12 29.16 -43.44
N GLU A 118 -9.78 27.94 -43.03
CA GLU A 118 -9.93 27.42 -41.67
C GLU A 118 -8.61 26.81 -41.22
N PRO A 119 -8.32 26.75 -39.91
CA PRO A 119 -7.11 26.13 -39.41
C PRO A 119 -7.08 24.62 -39.72
N SER A 120 -5.99 24.13 -40.30
CA SER A 120 -5.78 22.71 -40.61
C SER A 120 -5.37 21.87 -39.41
N TYR A 121 -5.66 20.57 -39.46
CA TYR A 121 -5.30 19.57 -38.47
C TYR A 121 -4.30 18.53 -39.00
N ASN A 122 -4.55 17.97 -40.19
CA ASN A 122 -3.64 17.01 -40.84
C ASN A 122 -3.73 17.10 -42.36
N MET A 123 -2.81 16.43 -43.05
CA MET A 123 -2.83 16.24 -44.49
C MET A 123 -2.52 14.79 -44.88
N CYS A 124 -2.89 14.43 -46.11
CA CYS A 124 -2.58 13.15 -46.71
C CYS A 124 -2.35 13.32 -48.22
N ALA A 125 -1.22 12.80 -48.71
CA ALA A 125 -0.94 12.72 -50.13
C ALA A 125 -1.77 11.64 -50.81
N VAL A 126 -2.30 11.97 -51.97
CA VAL A 126 -3.01 11.06 -52.86
C VAL A 126 -2.10 10.79 -54.06
N PRO A 127 -1.44 9.62 -54.13
CA PRO A 127 -0.53 9.32 -55.23
C PRO A 127 -1.35 8.72 -56.39
N THR A 128 -2.16 9.56 -57.03
CA THR A 128 -2.89 9.26 -58.27
C THR A 128 -2.11 9.73 -59.49
N LYS A 129 -2.60 9.45 -60.72
CA LYS A 129 -1.96 9.90 -61.98
C LYS A 129 -1.70 11.42 -62.00
N THR A 130 -2.61 12.18 -61.40
CA THR A 130 -2.39 13.57 -61.01
C THR A 130 -2.21 13.59 -59.50
N PRO A 131 -1.04 13.98 -58.99
CA PRO A 131 -0.85 14.01 -57.55
C PRO A 131 -1.70 15.10 -56.90
N GLN A 132 -2.34 14.76 -55.80
CA GLN A 132 -3.23 15.65 -55.06
C GLN A 132 -2.94 15.55 -53.55
N ILE A 133 -3.33 16.59 -52.80
CA ILE A 133 -3.17 16.63 -51.34
C ILE A 133 -4.53 16.89 -50.72
N PHE A 134 -4.94 16.02 -49.80
CA PHE A 134 -6.06 16.31 -48.90
C PHE A 134 -5.54 17.03 -47.67
N VAL A 135 -6.21 18.11 -47.28
CA VAL A 135 -6.00 18.78 -46.01
C VAL A 135 -7.31 18.74 -45.23
N GLN A 136 -7.25 18.31 -43.98
CA GLN A 136 -8.38 18.34 -43.07
C GLN A 136 -8.30 19.57 -42.16
N GLY A 137 -9.39 20.32 -42.05
CA GLY A 137 -9.58 21.42 -41.11
C GLY A 137 -10.00 20.95 -39.72
N LEU A 138 -9.86 21.83 -38.72
CA LEU A 138 -10.35 21.60 -37.36
C LEU A 138 -11.88 21.38 -37.30
N SER A 139 -12.63 22.00 -38.22
CA SER A 139 -14.07 21.82 -38.41
C SER A 139 -14.45 20.48 -39.06
N CYS A 140 -13.45 19.63 -39.32
CA CYS A 140 -13.54 18.41 -40.12
C CYS A 140 -13.92 18.64 -41.59
N GLY A 141 -13.74 19.85 -42.12
CA GLY A 141 -13.76 20.11 -43.56
C GLY A 141 -12.53 19.51 -44.27
N LEU A 142 -12.73 18.85 -45.41
CA LEU A 142 -11.70 18.32 -46.30
C LEU A 142 -11.54 19.23 -47.50
N THR A 143 -10.35 19.76 -47.71
CA THR A 143 -9.95 20.53 -48.90
C THR A 143 -9.01 19.70 -49.75
N LEU A 144 -9.30 19.59 -51.06
CA LEU A 144 -8.45 18.91 -52.03
C LEU A 144 -7.67 19.93 -52.86
N PHE A 145 -6.34 19.80 -52.86
CA PHE A 145 -5.43 20.62 -53.67
C PHE A 145 -4.82 19.79 -54.80
N GLN A 146 -4.77 20.37 -55.99
CA GLN A 146 -4.11 19.80 -57.16
C GLN A 146 -3.21 20.86 -57.81
N GLY A 147 -1.90 20.73 -57.63
CA GLY A 147 -0.95 21.75 -58.09
C GLY A 147 -1.30 23.11 -57.46
N GLU A 148 -1.55 24.12 -58.29
CA GLU A 148 -1.91 25.48 -57.85
C GLU A 148 -3.40 25.63 -57.47
N GLU A 149 -4.27 24.75 -57.96
CA GLU A 149 -5.72 24.90 -57.84
C GLU A 149 -6.30 24.16 -56.62
N CYS A 150 -7.21 24.85 -55.92
CA CYS A 150 -8.08 24.23 -54.92
C CYS A 150 -9.30 23.63 -55.64
N VAL A 151 -9.35 22.30 -55.74
CA VAL A 151 -10.37 21.58 -56.52
C VAL A 151 -11.73 21.66 -55.84
N PHE A 152 -11.80 21.37 -54.54
CA PHE A 152 -13.04 21.52 -53.75
C PHE A 152 -12.77 21.56 -52.24
N GLN A 153 -13.78 22.02 -51.49
CA GLN A 153 -13.84 21.95 -50.02
C GLN A 153 -15.16 21.31 -49.59
N ARG A 154 -15.12 20.27 -48.75
CA ARG A 154 -16.29 19.46 -48.33
C ARG A 154 -16.26 19.12 -46.86
N THR A 155 -17.40 19.19 -46.19
CA THR A 155 -17.50 18.71 -44.80
C THR A 155 -18.26 17.38 -44.79
N PRO A 156 -17.57 16.22 -44.73
CA PRO A 156 -18.20 14.90 -44.80
C PRO A 156 -19.18 14.63 -43.65
N LEU A 157 -18.90 15.13 -42.44
CA LEU A 157 -19.72 14.95 -41.23
C LEU A 157 -19.61 16.16 -40.29
N PRO A 158 -20.66 16.47 -39.51
CA PRO A 158 -20.51 17.28 -38.30
C PRO A 158 -19.83 16.42 -37.23
N ALA A 159 -18.50 16.34 -37.29
CA ALA A 159 -17.67 15.66 -36.30
C ALA A 159 -17.23 16.65 -35.21
N LEU A 160 -17.11 16.18 -33.97
CA LEU A 160 -16.72 17.03 -32.84
C LEU A 160 -15.20 17.30 -32.82
N HIS A 161 -14.39 16.35 -33.30
CA HIS A 161 -12.94 16.49 -33.43
C HIS A 161 -12.44 15.75 -34.68
N PRO A 162 -11.41 16.28 -35.37
CA PRO A 162 -10.76 15.59 -36.47
C PRO A 162 -9.91 14.41 -35.96
N GLY A 163 -9.79 13.36 -36.77
CA GLY A 163 -8.92 12.21 -36.51
C GLY A 163 -7.98 11.95 -37.70
N PRO A 164 -7.02 11.02 -37.58
CA PRO A 164 -6.11 10.69 -38.68
C PRO A 164 -6.86 10.28 -39.95
N ILE A 165 -6.34 10.73 -41.10
CA ILE A 165 -6.84 10.42 -42.43
C ILE A 165 -5.78 9.65 -43.22
N VAL A 166 -6.21 8.73 -44.06
CA VAL A 166 -5.30 8.03 -44.98
C VAL A 166 -6.03 7.68 -46.26
N TYR A 167 -5.29 7.61 -47.36
CA TYR A 167 -5.81 7.26 -48.67
C TYR A 167 -5.31 5.87 -49.09
N SER A 168 -6.22 4.99 -49.51
CA SER A 168 -5.88 3.68 -50.07
C SER A 168 -5.92 3.73 -51.60
N GLN A 169 -4.79 3.41 -52.23
CA GLN A 169 -4.62 3.46 -53.68
C GLN A 169 -5.38 2.34 -54.40
N LEU A 170 -5.35 1.12 -53.85
CA LEU A 170 -5.95 -0.05 -54.50
C LEU A 170 -7.49 0.00 -54.50
N SER A 171 -8.06 0.68 -53.52
CA SER A 171 -9.50 0.81 -53.34
C SER A 171 -10.09 2.13 -53.83
N ASP A 172 -9.24 3.08 -54.21
CA ASP A 172 -9.61 4.46 -54.57
C ASP A 172 -10.53 5.09 -53.49
N SER A 173 -10.19 4.86 -52.22
CA SER A 173 -11.01 5.27 -51.08
C SER A 173 -10.21 6.04 -50.04
N LEU A 174 -10.84 7.10 -49.54
CA LEU A 174 -10.37 7.92 -48.44
C LEU A 174 -10.96 7.39 -47.14
N ILE A 175 -10.09 7.06 -46.19
CA ILE A 175 -10.50 6.56 -44.89
C ILE A 175 -10.41 7.70 -43.88
N LEU A 176 -11.53 7.92 -43.20
CA LEU A 176 -11.74 9.00 -42.25
C LEU A 176 -12.05 8.42 -40.87
N THR A 177 -11.51 9.06 -39.83
CA THR A 177 -11.77 8.67 -38.45
C THR A 177 -12.48 9.79 -37.69
N ASN A 178 -13.49 9.43 -36.90
CA ASN A 178 -14.30 10.37 -36.12
C ASN A 178 -14.77 9.72 -34.81
N ALA A 179 -14.35 10.26 -33.66
CA ALA A 179 -14.83 9.87 -32.33
C ALA A 179 -14.92 8.34 -32.10
N GLY A 180 -13.89 7.61 -32.54
CA GLY A 180 -13.80 6.15 -32.44
C GLY A 180 -14.51 5.35 -33.53
N LYS A 181 -15.04 6.00 -34.57
CA LYS A 181 -15.54 5.35 -35.78
C LYS A 181 -14.57 5.53 -36.95
N VAL A 182 -14.33 4.46 -37.69
CA VAL A 182 -13.57 4.48 -38.96
C VAL A 182 -14.57 4.35 -40.09
N SER A 183 -14.52 5.26 -41.06
CA SER A 183 -15.43 5.26 -42.21
C SER A 183 -14.65 5.40 -43.51
N SER A 184 -15.03 4.64 -44.53
CA SER A 184 -14.44 4.75 -45.87
C SER A 184 -15.38 5.50 -46.82
N VAL A 185 -14.82 6.40 -47.62
CA VAL A 185 -15.51 7.09 -48.71
C VAL A 185 -14.72 6.95 -50.00
N LYS A 186 -15.37 6.46 -51.07
CA LYS A 186 -14.75 6.40 -52.39
C LYS A 186 -14.46 7.80 -52.94
N PHE A 187 -13.31 7.96 -53.58
CA PHE A 187 -12.88 9.24 -54.13
C PHE A 187 -13.86 9.78 -55.19
N SER A 188 -14.38 8.91 -56.05
CA SER A 188 -15.42 9.26 -57.04
C SER A 188 -16.72 9.82 -56.41
N LEU A 189 -17.11 9.32 -55.24
CA LEU A 189 -18.25 9.85 -54.50
C LEU A 189 -17.93 11.22 -53.90
N LEU A 190 -16.73 11.41 -53.33
CA LEU A 190 -16.30 12.72 -52.81
C LEU A 190 -16.27 13.80 -53.90
N ALA A 191 -15.76 13.46 -55.08
CA ALA A 191 -15.63 14.40 -56.20
C ALA A 191 -16.98 14.76 -56.86
N SER A 192 -17.97 13.87 -56.82
CA SER A 192 -19.26 14.06 -57.50
C SER A 192 -20.30 14.84 -56.71
N VAL A 193 -20.14 15.00 -55.39
CA VAL A 193 -21.08 15.79 -54.57
C VAL A 193 -21.01 17.27 -54.96
N SER A 194 -22.14 17.95 -55.20
CA SER A 194 -22.20 19.41 -55.47
C SER A 194 -21.96 20.22 -54.19
N ASN A 195 -21.38 21.44 -54.26
CA ASN A 195 -21.04 22.30 -53.08
C ASN A 195 -22.22 22.63 -52.15
N THR A 196 -23.43 22.21 -52.53
CA THR A 196 -24.69 22.37 -51.84
C THR A 196 -24.99 21.22 -50.88
N GLY A 197 -24.27 21.13 -49.76
CA GLY A 197 -24.74 20.53 -48.48
C GLY A 197 -25.36 19.12 -48.43
N LYS A 198 -25.34 18.32 -49.49
CA LYS A 198 -25.85 16.93 -49.45
C LYS A 198 -24.90 16.08 -48.62
N LYS A 199 -25.47 15.36 -47.64
CA LYS A 199 -24.73 14.44 -46.74
C LYS A 199 -23.96 13.41 -47.58
N ILE A 200 -22.67 13.26 -47.32
CA ILE A 200 -21.81 12.28 -47.97
C ILE A 200 -22.20 10.88 -47.49
N THR A 201 -22.41 9.95 -48.42
CA THR A 201 -22.68 8.54 -48.11
C THR A 201 -21.36 7.79 -47.99
N PHE A 202 -21.15 7.14 -46.84
CA PHE A 202 -19.99 6.28 -46.58
C PHE A 202 -20.22 4.88 -47.19
N ASP A 203 -19.15 4.25 -47.68
CA ASP A 203 -19.19 2.87 -48.20
C ASP A 203 -19.38 1.88 -47.04
N TRP A 204 -18.68 2.12 -45.93
CA TRP A 204 -18.86 1.43 -44.67
C TRP A 204 -18.39 2.30 -43.50
N THR A 205 -18.92 2.02 -42.30
CA THR A 205 -18.53 2.66 -41.05
C THR A 205 -18.48 1.60 -39.95
N ILE A 206 -17.38 1.53 -39.21
CA ILE A 206 -17.17 0.60 -38.08
C ILE A 206 -16.89 1.40 -36.82
N ASN A 207 -17.48 0.98 -35.71
CA ASN A 207 -17.15 1.52 -34.40
C ASN A 207 -16.02 0.70 -33.74
N MET A 208 -14.91 1.34 -33.40
CA MET A 208 -13.75 0.72 -32.77
C MET A 208 -13.87 0.66 -31.25
N GLY A 209 -14.78 1.43 -30.65
CA GLY A 209 -14.97 1.50 -29.20
C GLY A 209 -13.81 2.16 -28.43
N ASP A 210 -12.81 2.69 -29.14
CA ASP A 210 -11.65 3.43 -28.62
C ASP A 210 -11.25 4.52 -29.62
N VAL A 211 -10.43 5.49 -29.19
CA VAL A 211 -9.95 6.58 -30.04
C VAL A 211 -8.80 6.09 -30.92
N VAL A 212 -8.87 6.42 -32.22
CA VAL A 212 -7.80 6.12 -33.19
C VAL A 212 -6.71 7.17 -33.07
N ILE A 213 -5.48 6.73 -32.83
CA ILE A 213 -4.28 7.56 -32.69
C ILE A 213 -3.59 7.74 -34.05
N ASP A 214 -3.41 6.64 -34.78
CA ASP A 214 -2.68 6.63 -36.04
C ASP A 214 -3.31 5.62 -37.01
N LEU A 215 -3.10 5.86 -38.31
CA LEU A 215 -3.73 5.11 -39.39
C LEU A 215 -2.76 4.96 -40.55
N ASP A 216 -2.57 3.73 -41.03
CA ASP A 216 -1.67 3.47 -42.15
C ASP A 216 -2.25 2.37 -43.06
N VAL A 217 -1.87 2.39 -44.34
CA VAL A 217 -2.39 1.45 -45.34
C VAL A 217 -1.28 0.57 -45.89
N ALA A 218 -1.46 -0.73 -45.76
CA ALA A 218 -0.62 -1.76 -46.38
C ALA A 218 -1.16 -2.11 -47.78
N ASP A 219 -0.92 -1.25 -48.77
CA ASP A 219 -1.42 -1.38 -50.16
C ASP A 219 -0.37 -1.96 -51.13
N TRP A 220 0.48 -2.88 -50.67
CA TRP A 220 1.49 -3.50 -51.53
C TRP A 220 0.91 -4.66 -52.35
N ASN A 221 1.26 -4.77 -53.63
CA ASN A 221 0.77 -5.79 -54.56
C ASN A 221 0.96 -7.24 -54.10
N THR A 222 1.86 -7.49 -53.15
CA THR A 222 2.19 -8.83 -52.62
C THR A 222 1.32 -9.25 -51.44
N VAL A 223 0.68 -8.31 -50.75
CA VAL A 223 -0.22 -8.54 -49.60
C VAL A 223 -1.66 -8.21 -50.01
N GLN A 224 -2.65 -8.84 -49.38
CA GLN A 224 -4.02 -8.32 -49.49
C GLN A 224 -4.09 -6.91 -48.87
N PRO A 225 -4.65 -5.92 -49.59
CA PRO A 225 -4.71 -4.55 -49.11
C PRO A 225 -5.44 -4.49 -47.78
N SER A 226 -4.74 -3.97 -46.78
CA SER A 226 -5.19 -3.97 -45.40
C SER A 226 -4.96 -2.60 -44.78
N LEU A 227 -5.94 -2.15 -44.01
CA LEU A 227 -5.91 -0.92 -43.26
C LEU A 227 -5.51 -1.22 -41.82
N VAL A 228 -4.38 -0.69 -41.38
CA VAL A 228 -3.90 -0.85 -40.01
C VAL A 228 -4.33 0.36 -39.21
N VAL A 229 -5.11 0.12 -38.15
CA VAL A 229 -5.67 1.15 -37.28
C VAL A 229 -5.04 1.01 -35.90
N LEU A 230 -4.34 2.04 -35.43
CA LEU A 230 -3.83 2.10 -34.07
C LEU A 230 -4.83 2.81 -33.17
N CYS A 231 -5.40 2.10 -32.21
CA CYS A 231 -6.14 2.65 -31.08
C CYS A 231 -5.24 2.74 -29.84
N ARG A 232 -5.71 3.42 -28.79
CA ARG A 232 -4.93 3.65 -27.56
C ARG A 232 -4.39 2.38 -26.92
N ARG A 233 -5.16 1.29 -26.94
CA ARG A 233 -4.75 -0.02 -26.39
C ARG A 233 -4.94 -1.20 -27.35
N LYS A 234 -5.20 -0.94 -28.63
CA LYS A 234 -5.48 -2.00 -29.61
C LYS A 234 -4.91 -1.66 -30.97
N ILE A 235 -4.36 -2.64 -31.66
CA ILE A 235 -4.07 -2.58 -33.10
C ILE A 235 -5.18 -3.37 -33.78
N ILE A 236 -5.89 -2.75 -34.72
CA ILE A 236 -6.97 -3.40 -35.47
C ILE A 236 -6.59 -3.35 -36.95
N VAL A 237 -6.51 -4.51 -37.59
CA VAL A 237 -6.25 -4.61 -39.02
C VAL A 237 -7.54 -4.96 -39.74
N LEU A 238 -7.98 -4.05 -40.58
CA LEU A 238 -9.18 -4.17 -41.39
C LEU A 238 -8.80 -4.53 -42.82
N THR A 239 -9.71 -5.22 -43.51
CA THR A 239 -9.69 -5.27 -44.97
C THR A 239 -10.24 -3.97 -45.54
N VAL A 240 -9.95 -3.69 -46.81
CA VAL A 240 -10.54 -2.56 -47.57
C VAL A 240 -12.08 -2.52 -47.49
N GLY A 241 -12.73 -3.68 -47.39
CA GLY A 241 -14.18 -3.80 -47.30
C GLY A 241 -14.76 -3.60 -45.90
N GLY A 242 -13.94 -3.25 -44.91
CA GLY A 242 -14.40 -3.02 -43.54
C GLY A 242 -14.61 -4.28 -42.70
N ASN A 243 -14.02 -5.42 -43.07
CA ASN A 243 -14.02 -6.60 -42.22
C ASN A 243 -12.75 -6.62 -41.34
N ILE A 244 -12.89 -7.00 -40.08
CA ILE A 244 -11.74 -7.16 -39.17
C ILE A 244 -10.99 -8.44 -39.56
N ARG A 245 -9.72 -8.31 -39.95
CA ARG A 245 -8.83 -9.45 -40.22
C ARG A 245 -8.29 -10.03 -38.93
N TYR A 246 -7.77 -9.16 -38.07
CA TYR A 246 -7.33 -9.48 -36.72
C TYR A 246 -7.20 -8.22 -35.88
N PHE A 247 -7.06 -8.40 -34.58
CA PHE A 247 -6.70 -7.34 -33.66
C PHE A 247 -5.72 -7.86 -32.60
N VAL A 248 -4.89 -6.96 -32.09
CA VAL A 248 -3.94 -7.22 -31.00
C VAL A 248 -4.26 -6.26 -29.86
N ASN A 249 -4.44 -6.79 -28.65
CA ASN A 249 -4.59 -5.96 -27.45
C ASN A 249 -3.20 -5.63 -26.88
N LEU A 250 -2.96 -4.34 -26.64
CA LEU A 250 -1.72 -3.83 -26.06
C LEU A 250 -1.89 -3.62 -24.55
N GLU A 251 -0.89 -4.02 -23.78
CA GLU A 251 -0.86 -3.78 -22.33
C GLU A 251 -0.54 -2.30 -22.00
N GLY A 252 0.26 -1.67 -22.85
CA GLY A 252 0.64 -0.25 -22.75
C GLY A 252 -0.21 0.68 -23.61
N ILE A 253 -0.08 1.98 -23.37
CA ILE A 253 -0.67 3.02 -24.24
C ILE A 253 0.23 3.18 -25.46
N ALA A 254 -0.33 2.97 -26.65
CA ALA A 254 0.36 3.25 -27.90
C ALA A 254 0.40 4.76 -28.19
N MET A 255 1.51 5.24 -28.74
CA MET A 255 1.73 6.65 -29.08
C MET A 255 1.92 6.86 -30.57
N SER A 256 2.59 5.93 -31.25
CA SER A 256 2.93 6.04 -32.66
C SER A 256 2.95 4.68 -33.34
N MET A 257 2.67 4.67 -34.64
CA MET A 257 2.72 3.48 -35.47
C MET A 257 3.54 3.73 -36.73
N MET A 258 4.09 2.66 -37.28
CA MET A 258 4.58 2.60 -38.64
C MET A 258 4.34 1.20 -39.19
N VAL A 259 3.84 1.11 -40.42
CA VAL A 259 3.70 -0.16 -41.13
C VAL A 259 4.76 -0.22 -42.22
N TYR A 260 5.41 -1.38 -42.37
CA TYR A 260 6.38 -1.59 -43.43
C TYR A 260 6.27 -3.00 -44.00
N LEU A 261 6.71 -3.13 -45.26
CA LEU A 261 6.78 -4.41 -45.94
C LEU A 261 8.19 -4.99 -45.80
N ASN A 262 8.27 -6.27 -45.49
CA ASN A 262 9.51 -7.01 -45.57
C ASN A 262 9.64 -7.68 -46.95
N ASN A 263 10.56 -7.18 -47.77
CA ASN A 263 10.83 -7.69 -49.11
C ASN A 263 11.87 -8.83 -49.14
N THR A 264 12.12 -9.52 -48.03
CA THR A 264 13.09 -10.62 -48.01
C THR A 264 12.65 -11.77 -48.94
N PRO A 265 13.49 -12.19 -49.91
CA PRO A 265 13.13 -13.25 -50.85
C PRO A 265 12.93 -14.59 -50.12
N GLY A 266 11.72 -15.15 -50.23
CA GLY A 266 11.36 -16.47 -49.68
C GLY A 266 10.35 -16.44 -48.52
N ASN A 267 10.05 -15.29 -47.93
CA ASN A 267 9.02 -15.17 -46.90
C ASN A 267 7.64 -14.86 -47.48
N LYS A 268 6.59 -15.42 -46.84
CA LYS A 268 5.20 -15.04 -47.12
C LYS A 268 5.04 -13.55 -46.84
N SER A 269 4.40 -12.84 -47.76
CA SER A 269 4.14 -11.40 -47.63
C SER A 269 3.26 -11.15 -46.39
N THR A 270 3.87 -10.69 -45.30
CA THR A 270 3.23 -10.42 -44.00
C THR A 270 3.32 -8.93 -43.69
N ILE A 271 2.38 -8.44 -42.90
CA ILE A 271 2.33 -7.02 -42.52
C ILE A 271 3.18 -6.83 -41.27
N HIS A 272 4.27 -6.07 -41.38
CA HIS A 272 5.06 -5.71 -40.21
C HIS A 272 4.63 -4.37 -39.67
N THR A 273 4.33 -4.34 -38.37
CA THR A 273 3.88 -3.12 -37.67
C THR A 273 4.82 -2.84 -36.52
N VAL A 274 5.35 -1.62 -36.48
CA VAL A 274 6.14 -1.11 -35.36
C VAL A 274 5.27 -0.16 -34.56
N VAL A 275 5.17 -0.40 -33.25
CA VAL A 275 4.38 0.43 -32.33
C VAL A 275 5.25 0.95 -31.22
N GLY A 276 5.23 2.26 -31.04
CA GLY A 276 5.83 2.94 -29.90
C GLY A 276 4.85 3.06 -28.75
N THR A 277 5.25 2.66 -27.54
CA THR A 277 4.42 2.83 -26.34
C THR A 277 4.91 4.00 -25.48
N ALA A 278 4.04 4.46 -24.58
CA ALA A 278 4.37 5.48 -23.59
C ALA A 278 5.39 5.01 -22.52
N ASN A 279 5.66 3.70 -22.42
CA ASN A 279 6.61 3.12 -21.46
C ASN A 279 8.03 3.00 -22.02
N ASP A 280 8.39 3.83 -23.01
CA ASP A 280 9.66 3.80 -23.74
C ASP A 280 9.99 2.41 -24.32
N THR A 281 8.96 1.63 -24.70
CA THR A 281 9.15 0.35 -25.38
C THR A 281 8.61 0.42 -26.80
N VAL A 282 9.34 -0.21 -27.72
CA VAL A 282 8.93 -0.37 -29.11
C VAL A 282 8.65 -1.84 -29.37
N LEU A 283 7.49 -2.11 -29.96
CA LEU A 283 6.98 -3.45 -30.26
C LEU A 283 6.96 -3.66 -31.77
N ILE A 284 7.55 -4.75 -32.24
CA ILE A 284 7.57 -5.12 -33.66
C ILE A 284 6.73 -6.37 -33.86
N TYR A 285 5.61 -6.22 -34.54
CA TYR A 285 4.69 -7.29 -34.89
C TYR A 285 4.88 -7.74 -36.33
N SER A 286 4.72 -9.05 -36.58
CA SER A 286 4.40 -9.61 -37.88
C SER A 286 3.01 -10.19 -37.81
N ASP A 287 2.10 -9.56 -38.53
CA ASP A 287 0.66 -9.76 -38.39
C ASP A 287 0.22 -9.66 -36.91
N ASN A 288 -0.11 -10.80 -36.31
CA ASN A 288 -0.62 -10.87 -34.93
C ASN A 288 0.47 -11.25 -33.92
N VAL A 289 1.66 -11.62 -34.39
CA VAL A 289 2.73 -12.21 -33.57
C VAL A 289 3.80 -11.16 -33.28
N LEU A 290 4.12 -10.96 -32.00
CA LEU A 290 5.23 -10.13 -31.59
C LEU A 290 6.56 -10.82 -31.94
N ILE A 291 7.33 -10.25 -32.87
CA ILE A 291 8.65 -10.77 -33.24
C ILE A 291 9.72 -10.25 -32.27
N TRP A 292 9.67 -8.97 -31.97
CA TRP A 292 10.73 -8.31 -31.22
C TRP A 292 10.18 -7.18 -30.35
N ASN A 293 10.82 -6.97 -29.21
CA ASN A 293 10.62 -5.79 -28.39
C ASN A 293 11.98 -5.23 -27.97
N PHE A 294 12.06 -3.92 -27.77
CA PHE A 294 13.25 -3.31 -27.19
C PHE A 294 12.89 -2.05 -26.41
N LYS A 295 13.77 -1.68 -25.48
CA LYS A 295 13.67 -0.42 -24.76
C LYS A 295 14.28 0.70 -25.61
N ALA A 296 13.47 1.67 -25.96
CA ALA A 296 13.87 2.91 -26.61
C ALA A 296 14.54 3.87 -25.61
N PRO A 297 15.39 4.82 -26.09
CA PRO A 297 15.97 5.86 -25.24
C PRO A 297 14.92 6.83 -24.67
N PHE A 298 13.79 7.00 -25.36
CA PHE A 298 12.67 7.86 -25.00
C PHE A 298 11.37 7.32 -25.60
N SER A 299 10.22 7.90 -25.24
CA SER A 299 8.90 7.53 -25.77
C SER A 299 8.69 8.12 -27.16
N PRO A 300 8.60 7.29 -28.22
CA PRO A 300 8.58 7.79 -29.58
C PRO A 300 7.18 8.30 -29.96
N THR A 301 7.11 9.58 -30.32
CA THR A 301 5.91 10.26 -30.86
C THR A 301 5.74 10.01 -32.36
N ARG A 302 6.84 9.81 -33.09
CA ARG A 302 6.86 9.39 -34.50
C ARG A 302 7.97 8.38 -34.74
N ILE A 303 7.68 7.38 -35.59
CA ILE A 303 8.59 6.31 -35.96
C ILE A 303 8.59 6.22 -37.49
N ARG A 304 9.77 6.17 -38.12
CA ARG A 304 9.94 5.97 -39.56
C ARG A 304 11.15 5.09 -39.84
N LEU A 305 11.12 4.38 -40.96
CA LEU A 305 12.31 3.73 -41.51
C LEU A 305 13.05 4.69 -42.42
N SER A 306 14.37 4.61 -42.40
CA SER A 306 15.26 5.47 -43.18
C SER A 306 16.36 4.65 -43.83
N HIS A 307 16.70 5.01 -45.06
CA HIS A 307 17.73 4.37 -45.87
C HIS A 307 18.82 5.40 -46.20
N TYR A 308 19.94 5.31 -45.50
CA TYR A 308 21.07 6.21 -45.65
C TYR A 308 22.17 5.53 -46.47
N GLY A 309 21.95 5.43 -47.79
CA GLY A 309 22.85 4.77 -48.74
C GLY A 309 22.87 3.24 -48.64
N ASP A 310 23.86 2.61 -49.29
CA ASP A 310 23.93 1.14 -49.41
C ASP A 310 24.36 0.43 -48.12
N GLN A 311 25.13 1.10 -47.26
CA GLN A 311 25.65 0.51 -46.02
C GLN A 311 24.63 0.51 -44.88
N TYR A 312 23.76 1.51 -44.82
CA TYR A 312 22.82 1.71 -43.72
C TYR A 312 21.38 1.69 -44.24
N GLN A 313 20.89 0.49 -44.50
CA GLN A 313 19.52 0.24 -44.92
C GLN A 313 18.62 -0.07 -43.73
N HIS A 314 17.37 0.38 -43.78
CA HIS A 314 16.33 0.08 -42.79
C HIS A 314 16.69 0.50 -41.35
N LEU A 315 17.29 1.68 -41.18
CA LEU A 315 17.48 2.27 -39.86
C LEU A 315 16.16 2.81 -39.31
N LEU A 316 15.93 2.61 -38.02
CA LEU A 316 14.75 3.10 -37.35
C LEU A 316 15.02 4.51 -36.83
N SER A 317 14.29 5.48 -37.38
CA SER A 317 14.30 6.87 -36.94
C SER A 317 13.12 7.12 -36.02
N MET A 318 13.39 7.70 -34.86
CA MET A 318 12.42 7.96 -33.80
C MET A 318 12.53 9.40 -33.31
N MET A 319 11.40 9.99 -32.93
CA MET A 319 11.34 11.36 -32.38
C MET A 319 10.59 11.38 -31.05
N SER A 320 11.15 12.09 -30.08
CA SER A 320 10.57 12.35 -28.76
C SER A 320 9.66 13.58 -28.78
N SER A 321 8.74 13.68 -27.83
CA SER A 321 7.94 14.91 -27.60
C SER A 321 8.79 16.10 -27.13
N LYS A 322 9.98 15.84 -26.56
CA LYS A 322 10.95 16.88 -26.16
C LYS A 322 11.83 17.36 -27.32
N GLY A 323 11.71 16.72 -28.49
CA GLY A 323 12.49 17.06 -29.68
C GLY A 323 13.82 16.31 -29.84
N GLU A 324 14.08 15.29 -29.02
CA GLU A 324 15.18 14.36 -29.26
C GLU A 324 14.86 13.49 -30.48
N VAL A 325 15.79 13.42 -31.42
CA VAL A 325 15.68 12.58 -32.63
C VAL A 325 16.83 11.59 -32.64
N SER A 326 16.49 10.31 -32.75
CA SER A 326 17.46 9.21 -32.78
C SER A 326 17.22 8.32 -33.99
N ALA A 327 18.25 8.08 -34.79
CA ALA A 327 18.26 7.04 -35.82
C ALA A 327 19.25 5.95 -35.41
N GLY A 328 18.85 4.70 -35.53
CA GLY A 328 19.63 3.60 -34.98
C GLY A 328 19.10 2.24 -35.40
N TYR A 329 19.76 1.21 -34.86
CA TYR A 329 19.44 -0.19 -35.14
C TYR A 329 19.16 -0.95 -33.85
N ILE A 330 18.58 -2.13 -34.00
CA ILE A 330 18.13 -2.97 -32.89
C ILE A 330 19.30 -3.83 -32.41
N GLY A 331 19.57 -3.80 -31.11
CA GLY A 331 20.61 -4.64 -30.51
C GLY A 331 20.20 -6.10 -30.39
N THR A 332 21.01 -6.98 -30.96
CA THR A 332 20.76 -8.44 -31.04
C THR A 332 21.75 -9.27 -30.22
N GLU A 333 22.75 -8.65 -29.59
CA GLU A 333 23.81 -9.38 -28.88
C GLU A 333 23.40 -9.70 -27.43
N PRO A 334 23.16 -10.99 -27.09
CA PRO A 334 22.86 -11.41 -25.71
C PRO A 334 24.02 -11.09 -24.78
N THR A 335 23.70 -10.54 -23.61
CA THR A 335 24.70 -10.35 -22.55
C THR A 335 25.02 -11.69 -21.91
N LEU A 336 26.23 -12.20 -22.12
CA LEU A 336 26.81 -13.15 -21.17
C LEU A 336 26.98 -12.40 -19.86
N HIS A 337 26.28 -12.81 -18.79
CA HIS A 337 26.49 -12.28 -17.45
C HIS A 337 27.91 -12.62 -16.98
N ARG A 338 28.90 -11.85 -17.45
CA ARG A 338 30.21 -11.77 -16.82
C ARG A 338 30.14 -10.61 -15.85
N LEU A 339 30.45 -10.89 -14.59
CA LEU A 339 30.79 -9.84 -13.64
C LEU A 339 31.79 -8.92 -14.35
N PRO A 340 31.47 -7.62 -14.53
CA PRO A 340 32.44 -6.70 -15.07
C PRO A 340 33.68 -6.85 -14.19
N LEU A 341 34.83 -7.17 -14.79
CA LEU A 341 36.11 -7.08 -14.10
C LEU A 341 36.09 -5.72 -13.41
N PRO A 342 36.20 -5.65 -12.07
CA PRO A 342 36.09 -4.38 -11.39
C PRO A 342 37.00 -3.41 -12.11
N PRO A 343 36.51 -2.22 -12.55
CA PRO A 343 37.45 -1.15 -12.86
C PRO A 343 38.38 -1.07 -11.64
N ALA A 344 39.64 -0.69 -11.82
CA ALA A 344 40.57 -0.44 -10.72
C ALA A 344 40.07 0.76 -9.87
N ARG A 345 38.89 0.63 -9.27
CA ARG A 345 38.40 1.39 -8.14
C ARG A 345 39.23 0.85 -7.01
N PHE A 346 40.28 1.58 -6.68
CA PHE A 346 40.97 1.44 -5.42
C PHE A 346 39.90 1.55 -4.32
N VAL A 347 39.44 0.40 -3.83
CA VAL A 347 38.71 0.34 -2.57
C VAL A 347 39.73 0.78 -1.54
N ASN A 348 39.50 1.92 -0.90
CA ASN A 348 40.38 2.41 0.15
C ASN A 348 40.20 1.50 1.38
N PHE A 349 40.99 0.44 1.43
CA PHE A 349 40.97 -0.55 2.50
C PHE A 349 41.26 0.08 3.86
N ASP A 350 42.06 1.16 3.90
CA ASP A 350 42.36 1.86 5.14
C ASP A 350 41.15 2.60 5.70
N ALA A 351 40.39 3.32 4.85
CA ALA A 351 39.17 3.98 5.27
C ALA A 351 38.10 2.98 5.73
N LYS A 352 37.98 1.84 5.03
CA LYS A 352 37.04 0.77 5.40
C LYS A 352 37.47 0.01 6.65
N ALA A 353 38.77 -0.20 6.87
CA ALA A 353 39.31 -0.79 8.08
C ALA A 353 39.15 0.16 9.27
N GLN A 354 39.30 1.47 9.09
CA GLN A 354 39.00 2.46 10.13
C GLN A 354 37.52 2.45 10.50
N GLU A 355 36.62 2.43 9.52
CA GLU A 355 35.17 2.33 9.77
C GLU A 355 34.81 1.02 10.49
N LEU A 356 35.40 -0.10 10.07
CA LEU A 356 35.20 -1.41 10.70
C LEU A 356 35.77 -1.45 12.11
N ASN A 357 36.95 -0.87 12.36
CA ASN A 357 37.53 -0.75 13.70
C ASN A 357 36.70 0.18 14.60
N MET A 358 36.13 1.26 14.07
CA MET A 358 35.19 2.11 14.80
C MET A 358 33.92 1.35 15.18
N MET A 359 33.36 0.56 14.25
CA MET A 359 32.21 -0.28 14.54
C MET A 359 32.55 -1.42 15.52
N GLU A 360 33.69 -2.08 15.38
CA GLU A 360 34.13 -3.12 16.31
C GLU A 360 34.43 -2.56 17.70
N THR A 361 35.00 -1.36 17.80
CA THR A 361 35.21 -0.70 19.11
C THR A 361 33.88 -0.25 19.72
N ALA A 362 32.90 0.17 18.93
CA ALA A 362 31.55 0.41 19.42
C ALA A 362 30.86 -0.89 19.89
N LEU A 363 31.04 -2.00 19.17
CA LEU A 363 30.49 -3.31 19.53
C LEU A 363 31.17 -3.92 20.76
N LYS A 364 32.50 -3.84 20.85
CA LYS A 364 33.30 -4.30 22.01
C LYS A 364 33.13 -3.38 23.22
N GLY A 365 32.90 -2.09 23.00
CA GLY A 365 32.53 -1.12 24.05
C GLY A 365 31.13 -1.34 24.62
N ASN A 366 30.23 -1.98 23.87
CA ASN A 366 28.88 -2.33 24.33
C ASN A 366 28.82 -3.63 25.14
N THR A 367 29.82 -4.53 25.03
CA THR A 367 29.81 -5.83 25.74
C THR A 367 30.49 -5.78 27.11
N ALA A 368 31.41 -4.84 27.35
CA ALA A 368 32.05 -4.66 28.66
C ALA A 368 31.38 -3.52 29.45
N ALA A 369 30.44 -3.88 30.31
CA ALA A 369 29.87 -3.00 31.34
C ALA A 369 29.38 -1.63 30.82
N GLN A 370 28.41 -1.64 29.90
CA GLN A 370 27.43 -0.57 29.94
C GLN A 370 26.69 -0.69 31.28
N GLN A 371 27.10 0.14 32.24
CA GLN A 371 26.12 1.08 32.77
C GLN A 371 25.36 1.56 31.54
N VAL A 372 24.15 1.02 31.34
CA VAL A 372 23.16 1.61 30.44
C VAL A 372 23.34 3.10 30.70
N GLN A 373 23.79 3.86 29.70
CA GLN A 373 23.63 5.30 29.78
C GLN A 373 22.12 5.44 29.90
N ASN A 374 21.66 5.53 31.13
CA ASN A 374 20.31 5.86 31.47
C ASN A 374 20.17 7.26 30.86
N THR A 375 19.77 7.32 29.59
CA THR A 375 18.82 8.33 29.14
C THR A 375 17.55 8.05 29.93
N ALA A 376 17.63 8.25 31.25
CA ALA A 376 16.54 8.12 32.16
C ALA A 376 15.65 9.28 31.79
N LEU A 377 14.62 8.94 31.04
CA LEU A 377 13.45 9.77 31.00
C LEU A 377 12.89 9.71 32.44
N GLU A 378 13.07 10.77 33.19
CA GLU A 378 12.58 10.90 34.56
C GLU A 378 11.17 11.48 34.51
N LEU A 379 10.19 10.68 34.88
CA LEU A 379 8.81 11.12 35.02
C LEU A 379 8.60 11.66 36.44
N LYS A 380 8.27 12.94 36.56
CA LYS A 380 7.76 13.55 37.78
C LYS A 380 6.25 13.71 37.66
N VAL A 381 5.54 13.28 38.68
CA VAL A 381 4.07 13.36 38.73
C VAL A 381 3.70 14.14 39.97
N ASP A 382 3.12 15.32 39.74
CA ASP A 382 2.67 16.20 40.81
C ASP A 382 1.16 16.06 41.02
N TRP A 383 0.75 16.03 42.28
CA TRP A 383 -0.65 15.98 42.69
C TRP A 383 -1.24 17.40 42.65
N GLY A 384 -2.30 17.61 41.89
CA GLY A 384 -3.15 18.79 42.02
C GLY A 384 -4.04 18.73 43.27
N GLU A 385 -4.74 19.82 43.58
CA GLU A 385 -5.73 19.85 44.65
C GLU A 385 -6.89 18.87 44.36
N LEU A 386 -7.31 18.10 45.36
CA LEU A 386 -8.46 17.20 45.27
C LEU A 386 -9.75 18.03 45.23
N ASP A 387 -10.38 18.11 44.06
CA ASP A 387 -11.65 18.81 43.92
C ASP A 387 -12.78 17.93 44.46
N ARG A 388 -13.43 18.39 45.53
CA ARG A 388 -14.52 17.66 46.21
C ARG A 388 -15.86 17.78 45.50
N HIS A 389 -16.04 18.75 44.61
CA HIS A 389 -17.33 19.07 43.97
C HIS A 389 -17.19 19.22 42.45
N SER A 390 -16.53 18.26 41.80
CA SER A 390 -16.43 18.24 40.34
C SER A 390 -17.57 17.42 39.69
N ARG A 391 -18.05 17.88 38.54
CA ARG A 391 -19.03 17.15 37.71
C ARG A 391 -18.31 16.46 36.56
N ALA A 392 -18.23 15.14 36.62
CA ALA A 392 -17.73 14.34 35.49
C ALA A 392 -18.69 14.42 34.30
N TYR A 393 -18.15 14.41 33.07
CA TYR A 393 -18.88 14.56 31.79
C TYR A 393 -20.04 13.57 31.59
N ASN A 394 -20.05 12.44 32.32
CA ASN A 394 -21.01 11.34 32.16
C ASN A 394 -21.73 10.92 33.46
N VAL A 395 -21.69 11.72 34.54
CA VAL A 395 -22.32 11.32 35.82
C VAL A 395 -23.28 12.40 36.34
N ASN A 396 -24.51 11.99 36.63
CA ASN A 396 -25.51 12.82 37.33
C ASN A 396 -25.23 12.80 38.85
N GLY A 397 -24.11 13.36 39.28
CA GLY A 397 -23.70 13.42 40.69
C GLY A 397 -22.38 14.16 40.90
N GLU A 398 -22.15 14.65 42.11
CA GLU A 398 -20.85 15.21 42.53
C GLU A 398 -19.88 14.04 42.80
N VAL A 399 -18.79 13.98 42.04
CA VAL A 399 -17.76 12.95 42.19
C VAL A 399 -16.42 13.65 42.44
N PRO A 400 -15.64 13.26 43.47
CA PRO A 400 -14.33 13.86 43.65
C PRO A 400 -13.44 13.54 42.44
N SER A 401 -12.75 14.56 41.93
CA SER A 401 -11.82 14.41 40.83
C SER A 401 -10.43 14.85 41.26
N LEU A 402 -9.42 14.09 40.86
CA LEU A 402 -8.03 14.40 41.11
C LEU A 402 -7.34 14.75 39.79
N THR A 403 -6.74 15.93 39.71
CA THR A 403 -5.93 16.32 38.55
C THR A 403 -4.46 16.02 38.82
N LEU A 404 -3.84 15.23 37.96
CA LEU A 404 -2.41 14.93 37.97
C LEU A 404 -1.70 15.77 36.91
N ALA A 405 -0.61 16.43 37.29
CA ALA A 405 0.27 17.09 36.34
C ALA A 405 1.48 16.18 36.06
N LEU A 406 1.57 15.69 34.82
CA LEU A 406 2.70 14.87 34.37
C LEU A 406 3.78 15.77 33.78
N GLN A 407 4.97 15.74 34.38
CA GLN A 407 6.15 16.42 33.88
C GLN A 407 7.23 15.38 33.53
N CYS A 408 7.63 15.33 32.26
CA CYS A 408 8.78 14.56 31.82
C CYS A 408 10.04 15.45 31.85
N SER A 409 11.10 14.95 32.47
CA SER A 409 12.41 15.61 32.54
C SER A 409 13.54 14.59 32.39
N GLY A 410 14.78 15.02 32.15
CA GLY A 410 15.95 14.12 32.12
C GLY A 410 16.75 14.15 30.81
N SER A 411 17.88 13.45 30.80
CA SER A 411 18.84 13.43 29.67
C SER A 411 18.28 12.77 28.39
N GLY A 412 17.22 11.97 28.53
CA GLY A 412 16.49 11.36 27.41
C GLY A 412 15.33 12.22 26.86
N PHE A 413 15.08 13.41 27.42
CA PHE A 413 14.03 14.31 26.95
C PHE A 413 14.51 15.11 25.73
N ILE A 414 14.17 14.62 24.54
CA ILE A 414 14.59 15.17 23.24
C ILE A 414 13.34 15.57 22.46
N PRO A 415 13.37 16.67 21.68
CA PRO A 415 12.27 17.05 20.80
C PRO A 415 11.79 15.88 19.95
N GLY A 416 10.54 15.49 20.13
CA GLY A 416 9.96 14.32 19.48
C GLY A 416 8.56 14.01 19.99
N GLU A 417 8.00 12.94 19.46
CA GLU A 417 6.67 12.45 19.79
C GLU A 417 6.75 11.49 20.98
N TYR A 418 5.92 11.76 21.99
CA TYR A 418 5.81 11.00 23.23
C TYR A 418 4.46 10.29 23.28
N GLN A 419 4.51 8.97 23.43
CA GLN A 419 3.35 8.12 23.66
C GLN A 419 3.22 7.83 25.15
N ILE A 420 2.13 8.29 25.76
CA ILE A 420 1.84 8.08 27.18
C ILE A 420 0.69 7.07 27.26
N ASN A 421 0.92 5.94 27.94
CA ASN A 421 -0.13 5.00 28.29
C ASN A 421 -0.39 5.06 29.79
N LEU A 422 -1.64 5.27 30.14
CA LEU A 422 -2.12 5.27 31.51
C LEU A 422 -2.93 4.01 31.73
N ARG A 423 -2.64 3.34 32.84
CA ARG A 423 -3.40 2.17 33.26
C ARG A 423 -3.90 2.38 34.68
N SER A 424 -5.20 2.57 34.80
CA SER A 424 -5.92 2.57 36.07
C SER A 424 -7.29 1.94 35.92
N GLU A 425 -7.88 1.55 37.04
CA GLU A 425 -9.27 1.09 37.10
C GLU A 425 -10.26 2.25 37.29
N LEU A 426 -9.75 3.46 37.51
CA LEU A 426 -10.51 4.70 37.52
C LEU A 426 -10.84 5.17 36.10
N ALA A 427 -11.93 5.92 35.98
CA ALA A 427 -12.30 6.53 34.72
C ALA A 427 -11.43 7.78 34.47
N MET A 428 -10.91 7.87 33.26
CA MET A 428 -10.09 8.98 32.76
C MET A 428 -10.75 9.58 31.53
N GLN A 429 -10.28 10.75 31.09
CA GLN A 429 -10.70 11.33 29.81
C GLN A 429 -10.21 10.48 28.63
N GLN A 430 -8.96 10.02 28.68
CA GLN A 430 -8.32 9.17 27.67
C GLN A 430 -7.25 8.29 28.34
N ASP A 431 -7.08 7.06 27.85
CA ASP A 431 -6.09 6.09 28.37
C ASP A 431 -4.74 6.17 27.65
N HIS A 432 -4.72 6.80 26.46
CA HIS A 432 -3.54 6.98 25.61
C HIS A 432 -3.45 8.43 25.14
N PHE A 433 -2.26 9.02 25.27
CA PHE A 433 -1.95 10.35 24.75
C PHE A 433 -0.75 10.29 23.80
N THR A 434 -0.83 11.06 22.73
CA THR A 434 0.28 11.31 21.81
C THR A 434 0.58 12.80 21.88
N LEU A 435 1.75 13.17 22.36
CA LEU A 435 2.12 14.56 22.62
C LEU A 435 3.46 14.92 22.00
N GLU A 436 3.61 16.19 21.65
CA GLU A 436 4.92 16.77 21.34
C GLU A 436 5.59 17.34 22.61
N SER A 437 6.90 17.51 22.59
CA SER A 437 7.68 17.98 23.76
C SER A 437 7.21 19.33 24.34
N GLU A 438 6.58 20.18 23.54
CA GLU A 438 6.09 21.51 23.94
C GLU A 438 4.78 21.45 24.76
N GLU A 439 4.10 20.31 24.75
CA GLU A 439 2.79 20.14 25.40
C GLU A 439 2.89 19.64 26.85
N PHE A 440 4.11 19.48 27.38
CA PHE A 440 4.34 19.21 28.80
C PHE A 440 4.35 20.51 29.61
N PRO A 441 3.72 20.55 30.82
CA PRO A 441 3.13 19.44 31.55
C PRO A 441 1.68 19.10 31.12
N LEU A 442 1.38 17.81 30.98
CA LEU A 442 0.02 17.33 30.69
C LEU A 442 -0.79 17.22 31.98
N SER A 443 -1.99 17.79 32.00
CA SER A 443 -2.94 17.65 33.11
C SER A 443 -3.98 16.56 32.82
N ILE A 444 -4.08 15.54 33.70
CA ILE A 444 -5.02 14.43 33.58
C ILE A 444 -5.95 14.40 34.79
N SER A 445 -7.26 14.41 34.55
CA SER A 445 -8.26 14.26 35.61
C SER A 445 -8.70 12.80 35.79
N LEU A 446 -8.62 12.29 37.02
CA LEU A 446 -9.05 10.96 37.44
C LEU A 446 -10.34 11.04 38.26
N PHE A 447 -11.28 10.13 38.03
CA PHE A 447 -12.51 10.00 38.82
C PHE A 447 -12.96 8.55 38.96
N VAL A 448 -13.79 8.26 39.98
CA VAL A 448 -14.33 6.91 40.21
C VAL A 448 -15.39 6.58 39.17
N ASN A 449 -15.22 5.44 38.50
CA ASN A 449 -16.17 4.95 37.51
C ASN A 449 -17.51 4.57 38.19
N PRO A 450 -18.67 5.07 37.72
CA PRO A 450 -19.98 4.71 38.29
C PRO A 450 -20.37 3.24 38.04
N GLU A 451 -19.86 2.60 36.99
CA GLU A 451 -20.25 1.23 36.62
C GLU A 451 -19.44 0.14 37.33
N ALA A 452 -18.29 0.49 37.92
CA ALA A 452 -17.40 -0.48 38.56
C ALA A 452 -16.66 0.12 39.74
N TRP A 453 -16.55 -0.64 40.84
CA TRP A 453 -15.71 -0.26 41.97
C TRP A 453 -14.23 -0.57 41.69
N PRO A 454 -13.30 0.29 42.15
CA PRO A 454 -11.88 0.05 42.03
C PRO A 454 -11.45 -1.10 42.95
N THR A 455 -10.46 -1.84 42.49
CA THR A 455 -9.91 -3.07 43.06
C THR A 455 -8.46 -2.85 43.50
N SER A 456 -7.72 -2.00 42.78
CA SER A 456 -6.40 -1.48 43.16
C SER A 456 -6.37 0.05 43.24
N ARG A 457 -5.39 0.56 43.98
CA ARG A 457 -5.05 1.99 44.13
C ARG A 457 -3.89 2.42 43.22
N ASP A 458 -3.33 1.47 42.47
CA ASP A 458 -2.16 1.69 41.63
C ASP A 458 -2.55 2.30 40.27
N LEU A 459 -1.86 3.38 39.93
CA LEU A 459 -1.87 4.01 38.62
C LEU A 459 -0.50 3.72 37.97
N HIS A 460 -0.49 2.98 36.87
CA HIS A 460 0.72 2.77 36.08
C HIS A 460 0.76 3.76 34.92
N ILE A 461 1.89 4.44 34.78
CA ILE A 461 2.13 5.42 33.71
C ILE A 461 3.38 4.96 32.97
N SER A 462 3.23 4.71 31.67
CA SER A 462 4.37 4.49 30.78
C SER A 462 4.47 5.63 29.78
N VAL A 463 5.67 6.18 29.64
CA VAL A 463 5.98 7.22 28.65
C VAL A 463 7.06 6.69 27.74
N HIS A 464 6.74 6.59 26.45
CA HIS A 464 7.62 6.09 25.41
C HIS A 464 7.95 7.20 24.42
N ASN A 465 9.23 7.41 24.12
CA ASN A 465 9.66 8.30 23.06
C ASN A 465 9.96 7.49 21.80
N THR A 466 9.25 7.77 20.70
CA THR A 466 9.35 7.00 19.45
C THR A 466 10.70 7.15 18.77
N ARG A 467 11.40 8.28 18.96
CA ARG A 467 12.68 8.59 18.33
C ARG A 467 13.86 7.98 19.06
N THR A 468 13.87 8.00 20.38
CA THR A 468 14.97 7.47 21.21
C THR A 468 14.73 6.04 21.68
N GLN A 469 13.50 5.52 21.51
CA GLN A 469 13.05 4.24 22.06
C GLN A 469 13.15 4.15 23.60
N ALA A 470 13.39 5.28 24.27
CA ALA A 470 13.47 5.34 25.73
C ALA A 470 12.06 5.24 26.33
N THR A 471 11.91 4.42 27.37
CA THR A 471 10.65 4.21 28.07
C THR A 471 10.82 4.47 29.56
N ALA A 472 10.04 5.41 30.11
CA ALA A 472 9.88 5.58 31.55
C ALA A 472 8.65 4.83 32.02
N LEU A 473 8.78 4.10 33.12
CA LEU A 473 7.64 3.52 33.83
C LEU A 473 7.59 4.08 35.24
N SER A 474 6.42 4.54 35.66
CA SER A 474 6.15 4.91 37.05
C SER A 474 4.87 4.24 37.52
N THR A 475 4.84 3.91 38.81
CA THR A 475 3.62 3.43 39.47
C THR A 475 3.34 4.37 40.63
N LEU A 476 2.14 4.95 40.66
CA LEU A 476 1.70 5.87 41.71
C LEU A 476 0.53 5.27 42.48
N GLN A 477 0.51 5.47 43.79
CA GLN A 477 -0.61 5.04 44.61
C GLN A 477 -1.55 6.22 44.89
N LEU A 478 -2.79 6.13 44.43
CA LEU A 478 -3.80 7.19 44.52
C LEU A 478 -4.25 7.45 45.97
N PRO A 479 -4.67 8.67 46.35
CA PRO A 479 -5.10 8.98 47.71
C PRO A 479 -6.45 8.35 48.04
N LEU A 480 -6.63 7.92 49.30
CA LEU A 480 -7.85 7.25 49.76
C LEU A 480 -9.13 8.10 49.62
N PRO A 481 -9.12 9.43 49.87
CA PRO A 481 -10.30 10.28 49.77
C PRO A 481 -10.85 10.45 48.33
N LEU A 482 -10.07 10.08 47.30
CA LEU A 482 -10.57 10.02 45.93
C LEU A 482 -11.50 8.82 45.74
N LEU A 483 -11.24 7.73 46.46
CA LEU A 483 -11.90 6.43 46.27
C LEU A 483 -13.09 6.24 47.22
N PHE A 484 -12.97 6.72 48.47
CA PHE A 484 -13.94 6.45 49.54
C PHE A 484 -14.44 7.70 50.27
N ALA A 485 -15.73 7.70 50.60
CA ALA A 485 -16.37 8.53 51.61
C ALA A 485 -16.50 7.80 52.94
N THR A 486 -16.51 8.53 54.06
CA THR A 486 -16.77 7.95 55.39
C THR A 486 -18.25 7.60 55.53
N CYS A 487 -18.53 6.40 56.04
CA CYS A 487 -19.88 5.92 56.30
C CYS A 487 -19.95 5.17 57.64
N ASN A 488 -21.16 4.90 58.12
CA ASN A 488 -21.37 4.13 59.33
C ASN A 488 -20.91 2.67 59.13
N ALA A 489 -20.13 2.15 60.09
CA ALA A 489 -19.63 0.78 60.02
C ALA A 489 -20.76 -0.25 60.16
N GLU A 490 -20.87 -1.16 59.19
CA GLU A 490 -21.84 -2.25 59.16
C GLU A 490 -21.37 -3.44 60.02
N ARG A 491 -22.22 -3.87 60.97
CA ARG A 491 -21.86 -4.93 61.93
C ARG A 491 -21.94 -6.34 61.35
N THR A 492 -22.64 -6.53 60.23
CA THR A 492 -22.88 -7.83 59.60
C THR A 492 -22.69 -7.71 58.09
N ALA A 493 -21.73 -8.45 57.53
CA ALA A 493 -21.54 -8.60 56.09
C ALA A 493 -21.22 -10.05 55.71
N GLN A 494 -21.34 -10.36 54.41
CA GLN A 494 -21.14 -11.71 53.87
C GLN A 494 -19.67 -12.16 53.93
N TYR A 495 -18.72 -11.33 53.51
CA TYR A 495 -17.31 -11.67 53.47
C TYR A 495 -16.56 -11.05 54.64
N LYS A 496 -15.78 -11.88 55.36
CA LYS A 496 -15.08 -11.50 56.59
C LYS A 496 -13.63 -11.93 56.53
N LEU A 497 -12.71 -11.02 56.86
CA LEU A 497 -11.29 -11.27 56.98
C LEU A 497 -10.80 -10.77 58.35
N THR A 498 -9.96 -11.56 59.03
CA THR A 498 -9.34 -11.19 60.30
C THR A 498 -7.84 -11.21 60.16
N ILE A 499 -7.19 -10.10 60.50
CA ILE A 499 -5.74 -9.94 60.52
C ILE A 499 -5.30 -9.91 61.98
N ASP A 500 -4.48 -10.88 62.37
CA ASP A 500 -3.93 -11.03 63.71
C ASP A 500 -2.59 -10.30 63.80
N THR A 501 -2.34 -9.61 64.92
CA THR A 501 -1.15 -8.77 65.13
C THR A 501 -0.44 -9.17 66.42
N ASP A 502 0.88 -9.38 66.36
CA ASP A 502 1.71 -9.74 67.53
C ASP A 502 1.98 -8.57 68.49
N ARG A 503 1.63 -7.33 68.08
CA ARG A 503 1.92 -6.07 68.79
C ARG A 503 0.64 -5.34 69.23
N PRO A 504 0.72 -4.39 70.18
CA PRO A 504 -0.45 -3.64 70.64
C PRO A 504 -1.13 -2.87 69.51
N LEU A 505 -2.46 -2.87 69.56
CA LEU A 505 -3.35 -2.31 68.55
C LEU A 505 -3.13 -0.80 68.34
N VAL A 506 -3.04 -0.38 67.08
CA VAL A 506 -2.99 1.02 66.68
C VAL A 506 -4.44 1.52 66.50
N PRO A 507 -4.83 2.67 67.10
CA PRO A 507 -6.16 3.23 66.92
C PRO A 507 -6.47 3.51 65.45
N ILE A 508 -7.72 3.26 65.02
CA ILE A 508 -8.15 3.46 63.63
C ILE A 508 -7.96 4.89 63.15
N GLY A 509 -8.16 5.89 64.02
CA GLY A 509 -7.92 7.30 63.68
C GLY A 509 -6.44 7.62 63.33
N LYS A 510 -5.48 6.82 63.79
CA LYS A 510 -4.07 6.93 63.38
C LYS A 510 -3.77 6.14 62.11
N LEU A 511 -4.51 5.07 61.86
CA LEU A 511 -4.43 4.29 60.61
C LEU A 511 -5.11 5.01 59.43
N PHE A 512 -6.09 5.88 59.69
CA PHE A 512 -6.83 6.61 58.66
C PHE A 512 -6.93 8.11 59.00
N PRO A 513 -5.82 8.86 59.03
CA PRO A 513 -5.83 10.27 59.39
C PRO A 513 -6.62 11.14 58.39
N GLU A 514 -6.73 10.68 57.14
CA GLU A 514 -7.42 11.37 56.03
C GLU A 514 -8.96 11.22 56.08
N MET A 515 -9.49 10.29 56.88
CA MET A 515 -10.91 9.96 56.94
C MET A 515 -11.44 10.27 58.34
N ASN A 516 -12.38 11.20 58.44
CA ASN A 516 -12.98 11.57 59.73
C ASN A 516 -13.77 10.38 60.32
N SER A 517 -13.21 9.71 61.34
CA SER A 517 -13.88 8.63 62.05
C SER A 517 -14.57 9.15 63.32
N ASP A 518 -15.89 9.03 63.41
CA ASP A 518 -16.65 9.36 64.63
C ASP A 518 -16.44 8.34 65.76
N ASN A 519 -16.01 7.12 65.43
CA ASN A 519 -15.75 6.04 66.40
C ASN A 519 -14.26 5.65 66.42
N PRO A 520 -13.61 5.59 67.60
CA PRO A 520 -12.17 5.27 67.70
C PRO A 520 -11.82 3.80 67.41
N GLY A 521 -12.82 2.90 67.37
CA GLY A 521 -12.65 1.45 67.18
C GLY A 521 -13.29 0.85 65.93
N ALA A 522 -13.93 1.67 65.07
CA ALA A 522 -14.52 1.20 63.83
C ALA A 522 -14.59 2.32 62.77
N ILE A 523 -14.37 1.97 61.50
CA ILE A 523 -14.53 2.87 60.36
C ILE A 523 -15.29 2.16 59.23
N GLY A 524 -16.27 2.84 58.64
CA GLY A 524 -16.93 2.44 57.40
C GLY A 524 -16.43 3.30 56.23
N LEU A 525 -16.08 2.66 55.12
CA LEU A 525 -15.61 3.29 53.89
C LEU A 525 -16.58 2.92 52.76
N GLN A 526 -17.21 3.91 52.15
CA GLN A 526 -18.12 3.73 51.03
C GLN A 526 -17.48 4.27 49.74
N VAL A 527 -17.49 3.48 48.67
CA VAL A 527 -16.94 3.91 47.38
C VAL A 527 -17.80 5.03 46.78
N HIS A 528 -17.17 6.10 46.27
CA HIS A 528 -17.90 7.18 45.59
C HIS A 528 -18.70 6.65 44.38
N SER A 529 -19.87 7.24 44.11
CA SER A 529 -20.79 6.84 43.02
C SER A 529 -21.49 5.48 43.17
N THR A 530 -21.13 4.65 44.16
CA THR A 530 -21.77 3.33 44.39
C THR A 530 -22.26 3.16 45.84
N LYS A 531 -23.09 2.14 46.08
CA LYS A 531 -23.54 1.76 47.44
C LYS A 531 -22.61 0.76 48.13
N ALA A 532 -21.46 0.45 47.54
CA ALA A 532 -20.55 -0.56 48.06
C ALA A 532 -19.76 -0.02 49.26
N SER A 533 -19.86 -0.72 50.40
CA SER A 533 -19.26 -0.37 51.69
C SER A 533 -18.26 -1.42 52.16
N VAL A 534 -17.21 -0.99 52.87
CA VAL A 534 -16.32 -1.84 53.66
C VAL A 534 -16.21 -1.31 55.07
N SER A 535 -16.29 -2.21 56.05
CA SER A 535 -16.14 -1.86 57.46
C SER A 535 -14.90 -2.51 58.07
N VAL A 536 -14.09 -1.70 58.76
CA VAL A 536 -12.89 -2.14 59.48
C VAL A 536 -13.12 -1.95 60.98
N PHE A 537 -13.00 -3.03 61.74
CA PHE A 537 -13.13 -3.06 63.19
C PHE A 537 -11.78 -3.39 63.83
N ALA A 538 -11.40 -2.62 64.84
CA ALA A 538 -10.22 -2.91 65.63
C ALA A 538 -10.67 -3.51 66.97
N ALA A 539 -10.25 -4.75 67.26
CA ALA A 539 -10.67 -5.49 68.45
C ALA A 539 -9.58 -5.41 69.53
N PRO A 540 -9.69 -4.49 70.51
CA PRO A 540 -8.63 -4.25 71.51
C PRO A 540 -8.44 -5.41 72.50
N LYS A 541 -9.45 -6.28 72.67
CA LYS A 541 -9.35 -7.45 73.55
C LYS A 541 -8.54 -8.60 72.96
N THR A 542 -8.44 -8.67 71.63
CA THR A 542 -7.82 -9.80 70.92
C THR A 542 -6.64 -9.39 70.05
N ASN A 543 -6.32 -8.10 69.94
CA ASN A 543 -5.30 -7.54 69.03
C ASN A 543 -5.51 -7.97 67.57
N ARG A 544 -6.77 -7.93 67.11
CA ARG A 544 -7.15 -8.33 65.74
C ARG A 544 -7.83 -7.18 65.00
N TYR A 545 -7.53 -7.02 63.73
CA TYR A 545 -8.31 -6.18 62.81
C TYR A 545 -9.26 -7.05 62.01
N ARG A 546 -10.54 -6.71 62.01
CA ARG A 546 -11.57 -7.44 61.27
C ARG A 546 -12.13 -6.55 60.16
N ILE A 547 -11.96 -6.99 58.93
CA ILE A 547 -12.45 -6.33 57.72
C ILE A 547 -13.68 -7.11 57.24
N GLN A 548 -14.79 -6.41 56.98
CA GLN A 548 -16.02 -7.02 56.49
C GLN A 548 -16.62 -6.21 55.35
N SER A 549 -17.17 -6.89 54.34
CA SER A 549 -17.78 -6.28 53.17
C SER A 549 -18.77 -7.26 52.52
N ASP A 550 -19.83 -6.76 51.89
CA ASP A 550 -20.68 -7.56 51.01
C ASP A 550 -20.07 -7.73 49.61
N HIS A 551 -19.07 -6.92 49.27
CA HIS A 551 -18.33 -6.99 48.01
C HIS A 551 -16.89 -7.51 48.23
N PRO A 552 -16.50 -8.65 47.63
CA PRO A 552 -15.21 -9.28 47.90
C PRO A 552 -14.02 -8.48 47.33
N GLY A 553 -14.23 -7.72 46.24
CA GLY A 553 -13.14 -6.96 45.60
C GLY A 553 -12.55 -5.85 46.46
N LEU A 554 -13.34 -5.29 47.39
CA LEU A 554 -12.89 -4.22 48.28
C LEU A 554 -12.10 -4.73 49.50
N LEU A 555 -12.14 -6.04 49.78
CA LEU A 555 -11.38 -6.64 50.87
C LEU A 555 -9.87 -6.56 50.62
N TYR A 556 -9.44 -6.76 49.38
CA TYR A 556 -8.03 -6.71 49.01
C TYR A 556 -7.43 -5.33 49.27
N MET A 557 -8.07 -4.28 48.73
CA MET A 557 -7.60 -2.91 48.83
C MET A 557 -7.50 -2.44 50.29
N THR A 558 -8.51 -2.75 51.10
CA THR A 558 -8.52 -2.38 52.52
C THR A 558 -7.53 -3.20 53.35
N ALA A 559 -7.36 -4.49 53.05
CA ALA A 559 -6.35 -5.32 53.71
C ALA A 559 -4.91 -4.89 53.37
N GLN A 560 -4.64 -4.53 52.11
CA GLN A 560 -3.35 -4.00 51.67
C GLN A 560 -3.03 -2.69 52.40
N LEU A 561 -3.96 -1.75 52.44
CA LEU A 561 -3.78 -0.46 53.10
C LEU A 561 -3.53 -0.60 54.62
N VAL A 562 -4.30 -1.46 55.29
CA VAL A 562 -4.10 -1.75 56.73
C VAL A 562 -2.71 -2.35 56.95
N THR A 563 -2.26 -3.26 56.08
CA THR A 563 -0.95 -3.90 56.16
C THR A 563 0.20 -2.90 55.93
N GLU A 564 0.10 -2.05 54.90
CA GLU A 564 1.07 -1.00 54.58
C GLU A 564 1.23 -0.02 55.76
N ARG A 565 0.11 0.56 56.23
CA ARG A 565 0.13 1.55 57.30
C ARG A 565 0.53 0.97 58.66
N LEU A 566 0.22 -0.30 58.94
CA LEU A 566 0.72 -0.97 60.16
C LEU A 566 2.24 -1.16 60.12
N ARG A 567 2.82 -1.50 58.97
CA ARG A 567 4.28 -1.64 58.81
C ARG A 567 5.02 -0.30 58.90
N GLU A 568 4.42 0.78 58.41
CA GLU A 568 4.97 2.14 58.56
C GLU A 568 4.99 2.60 60.02
N GLN A 569 3.92 2.34 60.76
CA GLN A 569 3.79 2.74 62.16
C GLN A 569 4.56 1.84 63.14
N GLN A 570 4.75 0.57 62.78
CA GLN A 570 5.44 -0.42 63.59
C GLN A 570 6.38 -1.28 62.74
N SER A 571 7.69 -1.02 62.82
CA SER A 571 8.70 -1.81 62.10
C SER A 571 8.86 -3.22 62.70
N GLY A 572 8.73 -4.25 61.87
CA GLY A 572 8.91 -5.66 62.27
C GLY A 572 7.68 -6.33 62.91
N VAL A 573 6.46 -5.97 62.49
CA VAL A 573 5.22 -6.64 62.91
C VAL A 573 4.99 -7.88 62.06
N ASN A 574 4.82 -9.02 62.71
CA ASN A 574 4.28 -10.22 62.08
C ASN A 574 2.75 -10.12 62.08
N LEU A 575 2.16 -10.26 60.91
CA LEU A 575 0.72 -10.27 60.70
C LEU A 575 0.36 -11.64 60.17
N SER A 576 -0.65 -12.29 60.75
CA SER A 576 -1.16 -13.57 60.22
C SER A 576 -2.64 -13.44 59.91
N ALA A 577 -3.09 -14.13 58.86
CA ALA A 577 -4.49 -14.09 58.47
C ALA A 577 -4.92 -15.40 57.81
N PRO A 578 -6.14 -15.88 58.06
CA PRO A 578 -6.67 -17.10 57.43
C PRO A 578 -6.94 -16.83 55.94
N ILE A 579 -6.66 -17.83 55.10
CA ILE A 579 -6.82 -17.74 53.65
C ILE A 579 -8.23 -18.22 53.27
N PRO A 580 -9.12 -17.35 52.76
CA PRO A 580 -10.48 -17.74 52.42
C PRO A 580 -10.57 -18.25 50.97
N LEU A 581 -10.09 -19.48 50.73
CA LEU A 581 -10.13 -20.12 49.40
C LEU A 581 -11.57 -20.34 48.88
N GLU A 582 -12.53 -20.54 49.78
CA GLU A 582 -13.95 -20.76 49.43
C GLU A 582 -14.56 -19.61 48.62
N TYR A 583 -14.22 -18.36 48.97
CA TYR A 583 -14.71 -17.17 48.27
C TYR A 583 -14.17 -17.10 46.83
N LEU A 584 -12.94 -17.56 46.66
CA LEU A 584 -12.23 -17.60 45.39
C LEU A 584 -12.83 -18.66 44.46
N VAL A 585 -13.02 -19.89 44.97
CA VAL A 585 -13.62 -21.00 44.21
C VAL A 585 -15.03 -20.62 43.72
N SER A 586 -15.88 -20.09 44.60
CA SER A 586 -17.25 -19.70 44.24
C SER A 586 -17.29 -18.66 43.11
N LYS A 587 -16.42 -17.64 43.16
CA LYS A 587 -16.38 -16.60 42.11
C LYS A 587 -15.73 -17.08 40.81
N PHE A 588 -14.78 -18.01 40.88
CA PHE A 588 -14.27 -18.67 39.68
C PHE A 588 -15.32 -19.52 38.98
N GLU A 589 -16.11 -20.30 39.72
CA GLU A 589 -17.21 -21.11 39.15
C GLU A 589 -18.25 -20.24 38.45
N GLU A 590 -18.67 -19.13 39.07
CA GLU A 590 -19.59 -18.15 38.48
C GLU A 590 -19.03 -17.55 37.17
N CYS A 591 -17.73 -17.29 37.12
CA CYS A 591 -17.08 -16.75 35.93
C CYS A 591 -16.95 -17.80 34.82
N LEU A 592 -16.61 -19.04 35.15
CA LEU A 592 -16.53 -20.14 34.19
C LEU A 592 -17.90 -20.43 33.56
N GLU A 593 -18.97 -20.38 34.34
CA GLU A 593 -20.33 -20.57 33.82
C GLU A 593 -20.73 -19.42 32.88
N SER A 594 -20.38 -18.18 33.25
CA SER A 594 -20.61 -17.01 32.39
C SER A 594 -19.79 -17.07 31.09
N GLU A 595 -18.54 -17.56 31.13
CA GLU A 595 -17.71 -17.77 29.92
C GLU A 595 -18.29 -18.86 29.00
N LYS A 596 -18.83 -19.96 29.54
CA LYS A 596 -19.53 -20.98 28.75
C LYS A 596 -20.75 -20.39 28.04
N GLN A 597 -21.58 -19.65 28.78
CA GLN A 597 -22.76 -18.99 28.23
C GLN A 597 -22.36 -18.03 27.10
N TYR A 598 -21.32 -17.23 27.30
CA TYR A 598 -20.80 -16.30 26.28
C TYR A 598 -20.35 -17.02 25.00
N ILE A 599 -19.69 -18.17 25.11
CA ILE A 599 -19.26 -18.98 23.96
C ILE A 599 -20.47 -19.60 23.24
N GLU A 600 -21.49 -20.04 23.99
CA GLU A 600 -22.72 -20.59 23.41
C GLU A 600 -23.53 -19.52 22.67
N GLU A 601 -23.73 -18.35 23.28
CA GLU A 601 -24.36 -17.18 22.65
C GLU A 601 -23.63 -16.79 21.36
N LYS A 602 -22.29 -16.73 21.38
CA LYS A 602 -21.48 -16.46 20.18
C LYS A 602 -21.76 -17.45 19.05
N LYS A 603 -21.87 -18.75 19.34
CA LYS A 603 -22.21 -19.77 18.33
C LYS A 603 -23.60 -19.57 17.74
N ILE A 604 -24.58 -19.13 18.54
CA ILE A 604 -25.94 -18.86 18.06
C ILE A 604 -25.93 -17.59 17.20
N ILE A 605 -25.22 -16.55 17.62
CA ILE A 605 -25.02 -15.31 16.85
C ILE A 605 -24.36 -15.61 15.49
N ASP A 606 -23.33 -16.46 15.45
CA ASP A 606 -22.67 -16.86 14.19
C ASP A 606 -23.61 -17.59 13.22
N LYS A 607 -24.56 -18.38 13.73
CA LYS A 607 -25.61 -18.99 12.91
C LYS A 607 -26.57 -17.93 12.37
N LYS A 608 -26.99 -16.98 13.21
CA LYS A 608 -27.92 -15.92 12.82
C LYS A 608 -27.30 -14.92 11.84
N MET A 609 -26.03 -14.55 12.01
CA MET A 609 -25.29 -13.73 11.05
C MET A 609 -25.22 -14.38 9.66
N ARG A 610 -25.01 -15.70 9.60
CA ARG A 610 -25.04 -16.45 8.33
C ARG A 610 -26.41 -16.40 7.67
N GLU A 611 -27.48 -16.53 8.44
CA GLU A 611 -28.86 -16.39 7.95
C GLU A 611 -29.11 -14.99 7.36
N VAL A 612 -28.78 -13.93 8.11
CA VAL A 612 -28.93 -12.54 7.65
C VAL A 612 -28.09 -12.28 6.39
N ARG A 613 -26.87 -12.83 6.32
CA ARG A 613 -26.02 -12.73 5.13
C ARG A 613 -26.64 -13.44 3.91
N ALA A 614 -27.26 -14.61 4.11
CA ALA A 614 -27.95 -15.32 3.05
C ALA A 614 -29.18 -14.54 2.54
N ILE A 615 -29.96 -13.94 3.45
CA ILE A 615 -31.08 -13.06 3.10
C ILE A 615 -30.60 -11.84 2.32
N ASN A 616 -29.50 -11.21 2.74
CA ASN A 616 -28.89 -10.09 2.02
C ASN A 616 -28.41 -10.49 0.62
N ALA A 617 -27.77 -11.64 0.47
CA ALA A 617 -27.34 -12.14 -0.84
C ALA A 617 -28.54 -12.37 -1.79
N LEU A 618 -29.65 -12.91 -1.26
CA LEU A 618 -30.90 -13.06 -1.99
C LEU A 618 -31.47 -11.71 -2.42
N LEU A 619 -31.46 -10.71 -1.53
CA LEU A 619 -31.95 -9.37 -1.81
C LEU A 619 -31.09 -8.65 -2.87
N VAL A 620 -29.76 -8.84 -2.85
CA VAL A 620 -28.84 -8.34 -3.89
C VAL A 620 -29.12 -9.00 -5.24
N ALA A 621 -29.36 -10.32 -5.28
CA ALA A 621 -29.70 -11.00 -6.52
C ALA A 621 -31.04 -10.49 -7.11
N LYS A 622 -32.04 -10.29 -6.25
CA LYS A 622 -33.37 -9.77 -6.62
C LYS A 622 -33.41 -8.28 -6.95
N THR A 623 -32.40 -7.51 -6.57
CA THR A 623 -32.29 -6.08 -6.93
C THR A 623 -31.54 -5.86 -8.24
N LYS A 624 -30.68 -6.81 -8.64
CA LYS A 624 -30.02 -6.81 -9.95
C LYS A 624 -30.95 -7.17 -11.11
N THR A 625 -32.05 -7.90 -10.84
CA THR A 625 -33.03 -8.26 -11.87
C THR A 625 -33.91 -7.06 -12.22
N THR A 626 -34.08 -6.80 -13.51
CA THR A 626 -34.93 -5.72 -14.04
C THR A 626 -36.43 -6.03 -13.94
N ARG A 627 -36.80 -7.26 -13.53
CA ARG A 627 -38.19 -7.68 -13.33
C ARG A 627 -38.69 -7.25 -11.95
N ALA A 628 -39.85 -6.61 -11.90
CA ALA A 628 -40.50 -6.20 -10.66
C ALA A 628 -41.14 -7.41 -9.95
N GLU A 629 -40.35 -8.17 -9.20
CA GLU A 629 -40.86 -9.19 -8.27
C GLU A 629 -41.24 -8.56 -6.92
N PRO A 630 -42.26 -9.09 -6.21
CA PRO A 630 -42.64 -8.58 -4.90
C PRO A 630 -41.51 -8.80 -3.88
N LYS A 631 -40.92 -7.69 -3.41
CA LYS A 631 -39.80 -7.66 -2.43
C LYS A 631 -40.27 -7.71 -0.96
N SER A 632 -41.55 -7.41 -0.73
CA SER A 632 -42.15 -7.23 0.61
C SER A 632 -41.90 -8.40 1.57
N HIS A 633 -41.96 -9.64 1.11
CA HIS A 633 -41.75 -10.81 1.97
C HIS A 633 -40.29 -10.96 2.43
N VAL A 634 -39.33 -10.61 1.58
CA VAL A 634 -37.90 -10.68 1.91
C VAL A 634 -37.52 -9.53 2.83
N ASP A 635 -38.11 -8.35 2.62
CA ASP A 635 -37.87 -7.17 3.47
C ASP A 635 -38.40 -7.39 4.90
N VAL A 636 -39.59 -7.97 5.06
CA VAL A 636 -40.14 -8.33 6.37
C VAL A 636 -39.28 -9.39 7.07
N LEU A 637 -38.83 -10.42 6.33
CA LEU A 637 -37.93 -11.44 6.87
C LEU A 637 -36.58 -10.84 7.29
N PHE A 638 -36.03 -9.93 6.49
CA PHE A 638 -34.78 -9.24 6.80
C PHE A 638 -34.92 -8.41 8.08
N ALA A 639 -35.94 -7.56 8.18
CA ALA A 639 -36.19 -6.73 9.36
C ALA A 639 -36.31 -7.58 10.63
N ALA A 640 -37.16 -8.62 10.60
CA ALA A 640 -37.36 -9.49 11.75
C ALA A 640 -36.09 -10.27 12.16
N SER A 641 -35.27 -10.72 11.20
CA SER A 641 -34.02 -11.42 11.50
C SER A 641 -32.90 -10.48 11.92
N HIS A 642 -32.90 -9.23 11.45
CA HIS A 642 -31.96 -8.19 11.82
C HIS A 642 -32.21 -7.68 13.24
N ASP A 643 -33.46 -7.37 13.59
CA ASP A 643 -33.82 -6.90 14.94
C ASP A 643 -33.47 -7.95 16.00
N LYS A 644 -33.77 -9.22 15.74
CA LYS A 644 -33.35 -10.33 16.61
C LYS A 644 -31.83 -10.44 16.74
N LEU A 645 -31.08 -10.17 15.67
CA LEU A 645 -29.61 -10.20 15.73
C LEU A 645 -29.09 -9.06 16.62
N LEU A 646 -29.68 -7.86 16.53
CA LEU A 646 -29.34 -6.74 17.40
C LEU A 646 -29.62 -7.05 18.87
N ASP A 647 -30.81 -7.58 19.19
CA ASP A 647 -31.14 -7.99 20.57
C ASP A 647 -30.14 -9.01 21.14
N MET A 648 -29.72 -9.97 20.32
CA MET A 648 -28.72 -10.96 20.71
C MET A 648 -27.32 -10.35 20.90
N LEU A 649 -26.94 -9.37 20.07
CA LEU A 649 -25.67 -8.65 20.22
C LEU A 649 -25.66 -7.83 21.51
N ASP A 650 -26.77 -7.16 21.85
CA ASP A 650 -26.90 -6.41 23.10
C ASP A 650 -26.80 -7.34 24.32
N GLN A 651 -27.42 -8.52 24.27
CA GLN A 651 -27.25 -9.56 25.30
C GLN A 651 -25.78 -10.01 25.42
N HIS A 652 -25.11 -10.22 24.29
CA HIS A 652 -23.71 -10.63 24.25
C HIS A 652 -22.76 -9.57 24.85
N ILE A 653 -23.01 -8.28 24.55
CA ILE A 653 -22.27 -7.16 25.13
C ILE A 653 -22.48 -7.12 26.65
N ASN A 654 -23.71 -7.33 27.13
CA ASN A 654 -24.00 -7.39 28.56
C ASN A 654 -23.31 -8.58 29.25
N ALA A 655 -23.28 -9.76 28.61
CA ALA A 655 -22.53 -10.91 29.09
C ALA A 655 -21.02 -10.62 29.18
N GLN A 656 -20.45 -9.93 28.18
CA GLN A 656 -19.05 -9.50 28.19
C GLN A 656 -18.75 -8.54 29.34
N LYS A 657 -19.63 -7.53 29.56
CA LYS A 657 -19.51 -6.61 30.70
C LYS A 657 -19.52 -7.36 32.03
N LYS A 658 -20.41 -8.33 32.20
CA LYS A 658 -20.49 -9.18 33.40
C LYS A 658 -19.21 -9.99 33.63
N ILE A 659 -18.67 -10.62 32.58
CA ILE A 659 -17.39 -11.36 32.65
C ILE A 659 -16.25 -10.44 33.05
N ASN A 660 -16.17 -9.23 32.49
CA ASN A 660 -15.13 -8.27 32.84
C ASN A 660 -15.19 -7.85 34.32
N LEU A 661 -16.40 -7.65 34.87
CA LEU A 661 -16.59 -7.35 36.29
C LEU A 661 -16.16 -8.54 37.19
N LEU A 662 -16.50 -9.77 36.80
CA LEU A 662 -16.09 -10.98 37.52
C LEU A 662 -14.56 -11.17 37.47
N LYS A 663 -13.93 -10.94 36.32
CA LYS A 663 -12.46 -10.99 36.15
C LYS A 663 -11.74 -9.99 37.07
N ARG A 664 -12.24 -8.76 37.18
CA ARG A 664 -11.71 -7.75 38.13
C ARG A 664 -11.84 -8.22 39.57
N THR A 665 -13.00 -8.77 39.94
CA THR A 665 -13.24 -9.31 41.28
C THR A 665 -12.32 -10.49 41.61
N ILE A 666 -12.07 -11.38 40.65
CA ILE A 666 -11.12 -12.48 40.79
C ILE A 666 -9.69 -11.95 40.96
N SER A 667 -9.29 -10.94 40.17
CA SER A 667 -7.99 -10.28 40.26
C SER A 667 -7.75 -9.69 41.66
N SER A 668 -8.73 -9.02 42.28
CA SER A 668 -8.63 -8.62 43.71
C SER A 668 -8.38 -9.80 44.61
N LEU A 669 -9.17 -10.86 44.47
CA LEU A 669 -9.12 -11.97 45.41
C LEU A 669 -7.80 -12.73 45.31
N LEU A 670 -7.20 -12.79 44.13
CA LEU A 670 -5.85 -13.33 43.93
C LEU A 670 -4.77 -12.38 44.48
N GLY A 671 -4.95 -11.07 44.34
CA GLY A 671 -4.13 -10.08 45.04
C GLY A 671 -4.19 -10.29 46.55
N LEU A 672 -5.39 -10.52 47.09
CA LEU A 672 -5.61 -10.82 48.50
C LEU A 672 -4.94 -12.13 48.88
N LEU A 673 -5.08 -13.18 48.07
CA LEU A 673 -4.38 -14.45 48.27
C LEU A 673 -2.86 -14.26 48.34
N GLY A 674 -2.28 -13.53 47.38
CA GLY A 674 -0.85 -13.20 47.36
C GLY A 674 -0.40 -12.41 48.60
N LEU A 675 -1.19 -11.41 49.03
CA LEU A 675 -0.94 -10.66 50.26
C LEU A 675 -0.98 -11.58 51.49
N LEU A 676 -2.01 -12.41 51.63
CA LEU A 676 -2.20 -13.31 52.77
C LEU A 676 -1.11 -14.38 52.84
N LEU A 677 -0.68 -14.92 51.69
CA LEU A 677 0.43 -15.85 51.61
C LEU A 677 1.75 -15.19 52.04
N LYS A 678 1.99 -13.95 51.60
CA LYS A 678 3.15 -13.15 52.02
C LYS A 678 3.11 -12.80 53.52
N LEU A 679 1.92 -12.58 54.10
CA LEU A 679 1.75 -12.37 55.53
C LEU A 679 2.06 -13.65 56.33
N ASN A 680 1.69 -14.82 55.80
CA ASN A 680 2.00 -16.12 56.41
C ASN A 680 3.42 -16.65 56.09
N ASN A 681 4.32 -15.80 55.57
CA ASN A 681 5.71 -16.14 55.18
C ASN A 681 5.84 -17.24 54.12
N ILE A 682 4.88 -17.36 53.20
CA ILE A 682 4.96 -18.27 52.05
C ILE A 682 5.37 -17.46 50.82
N ASP A 683 6.59 -17.68 50.32
CA ASP A 683 7.11 -17.05 49.11
C ASP A 683 6.30 -17.46 47.89
N ASN A 684 5.62 -16.49 47.27
CA ASN A 684 4.79 -16.71 46.10
C ASN A 684 4.90 -15.56 45.09
N HIS A 685 4.82 -15.90 43.81
CA HIS A 685 4.75 -14.93 42.69
C HIS A 685 3.31 -14.54 42.32
N ILE A 686 2.32 -14.93 43.14
CA ILE A 686 0.90 -14.64 42.88
C ILE A 686 0.66 -13.13 43.05
N THR A 687 0.32 -12.47 41.95
CA THR A 687 0.00 -11.03 41.91
C THR A 687 -1.42 -10.82 41.37
N ALA A 688 -2.04 -9.70 41.74
CA ALA A 688 -3.37 -9.31 41.24
C ALA A 688 -3.41 -9.25 39.69
N HIS A 689 -2.27 -8.97 39.06
CA HIS A 689 -2.13 -8.82 37.60
C HIS A 689 -1.99 -10.13 36.82
N ILE A 690 -2.12 -11.30 37.47
CA ILE A 690 -2.04 -12.59 36.75
C ILE A 690 -3.09 -12.72 35.65
N PHE A 691 -4.22 -12.01 35.70
CA PHE A 691 -5.28 -12.13 34.67
C PHE A 691 -5.40 -10.92 33.77
N THR A 692 -4.56 -9.90 33.98
CA THR A 692 -4.60 -8.72 33.16
C THR A 692 -3.86 -8.97 31.84
N ASP A 693 -4.44 -8.51 30.72
CA ASP A 693 -3.86 -8.49 29.37
C ASP A 693 -3.76 -9.83 28.60
N THR A 694 -4.59 -10.82 28.92
CA THR A 694 -4.72 -12.02 28.06
C THR A 694 -6.11 -12.22 27.53
N SER A 695 -6.19 -12.63 26.27
CA SER A 695 -7.41 -13.16 25.64
C SER A 695 -7.71 -14.62 26.03
N GLN A 696 -6.80 -15.28 26.74
CA GLN A 696 -6.95 -16.68 27.17
C GLN A 696 -8.09 -16.85 28.17
N SER A 697 -8.70 -18.04 28.18
CA SER A 697 -9.70 -18.37 29.18
C SER A 697 -9.08 -18.41 30.58
N ILE A 698 -9.88 -18.09 31.60
CA ILE A 698 -9.41 -18.11 32.99
C ILE A 698 -8.91 -19.50 33.38
N LYS A 699 -9.56 -20.56 32.87
CA LYS A 699 -9.19 -21.95 33.11
C LYS A 699 -7.79 -22.29 32.58
N GLU A 700 -7.49 -21.90 31.34
CA GLU A 700 -6.17 -22.16 30.72
C GLU A 700 -5.07 -21.44 31.48
N ARG A 701 -5.31 -20.19 31.90
CA ARG A 701 -4.32 -19.41 32.63
C ARG A 701 -4.10 -19.92 34.06
N LEU A 702 -5.14 -20.43 34.73
CA LEU A 702 -5.03 -21.15 36.00
C LEU A 702 -4.27 -22.48 35.85
N ALA A 703 -4.56 -23.25 34.81
CA ALA A 703 -3.85 -24.51 34.51
C ALA A 703 -2.36 -24.25 34.25
N TRP A 704 -2.04 -23.21 33.47
CA TRP A 704 -0.67 -22.76 33.25
C TRP A 704 0.01 -22.35 34.55
N ALA A 705 -0.62 -21.47 35.34
CA ALA A 705 -0.02 -20.94 36.57
C ALA A 705 0.18 -22.03 37.64
N SER A 706 -0.68 -23.05 37.66
CA SER A 706 -0.60 -24.17 38.62
C SER A 706 0.32 -25.31 38.17
N ASN A 707 0.85 -25.28 36.93
CA ASN A 707 1.54 -26.41 36.29
C ASN A 707 0.76 -27.75 36.40
N SER A 708 -0.57 -27.67 36.43
CA SER A 708 -1.46 -28.81 36.60
C SER A 708 -2.54 -28.78 35.52
N SER A 709 -2.83 -29.94 34.94
CA SER A 709 -3.88 -30.12 33.93
C SER A 709 -5.25 -30.47 34.51
N ASP A 710 -5.40 -30.37 35.84
CA ASP A 710 -6.62 -30.78 36.53
C ASP A 710 -7.83 -29.90 36.15
N THR A 711 -9.04 -30.47 36.22
CA THR A 711 -10.28 -29.78 35.82
C THR A 711 -10.92 -29.00 36.95
N ASP A 712 -10.61 -29.35 38.20
CA ASP A 712 -11.23 -28.79 39.40
C ASP A 712 -10.50 -27.51 39.86
N VAL A 713 -11.22 -26.38 39.87
CA VAL A 713 -10.68 -25.07 40.27
C VAL A 713 -10.08 -25.11 41.68
N GLY A 714 -10.74 -25.79 42.63
CA GLY A 714 -10.24 -25.91 43.99
C GLY A 714 -8.90 -26.64 44.09
N ARG A 715 -8.64 -27.64 43.24
CA ARG A 715 -7.36 -28.36 43.19
C ARG A 715 -6.28 -27.55 42.50
N LEU A 716 -6.62 -26.82 41.44
CA LEU A 716 -5.70 -25.89 40.78
C LEU A 716 -5.26 -24.77 41.73
N LEU A 717 -6.18 -24.22 42.53
CA LEU A 717 -5.86 -23.21 43.54
C LEU A 717 -5.03 -23.76 44.70
N ASN A 718 -5.30 -24.99 45.14
CA ASN A 718 -4.45 -25.65 46.13
C ASN A 718 -3.04 -25.93 45.57
N ALA A 719 -2.93 -26.35 44.31
CA ALA A 719 -1.64 -26.53 43.64
C ALA A 719 -0.87 -25.20 43.52
N LEU A 720 -1.56 -24.10 43.21
CA LEU A 720 -0.99 -22.74 43.22
C LEU A 720 -0.45 -22.32 44.58
N CYS A 721 -1.16 -22.65 45.66
CA CYS A 721 -0.72 -22.32 47.02
C CYS A 721 0.43 -23.22 47.52
N ASN A 722 0.56 -24.43 46.97
CA ASN A 722 1.57 -25.42 47.38
C ASN A 722 2.88 -25.36 46.58
N ASN A 723 2.87 -24.78 45.37
CA ASN A 723 4.05 -24.62 44.53
C ASN A 723 4.94 -23.44 45.01
N ALA A 724 5.48 -23.53 46.23
CA ALA A 724 6.61 -22.71 46.64
C ALA A 724 7.88 -23.24 45.97
N THR A 725 8.48 -22.41 45.10
CA THR A 725 9.82 -22.57 44.48
C THR A 725 10.27 -24.00 44.17
N LYS A 726 10.04 -24.48 42.95
CA LYS A 726 11.04 -25.34 42.30
C LYS A 726 11.89 -24.45 41.39
N GLN A 727 13.19 -24.44 41.64
CA GLN A 727 14.22 -23.85 40.79
C GLN A 727 13.91 -24.15 39.32
N LEU A 728 14.07 -23.14 38.44
CA LEU A 728 14.25 -23.40 37.02
C LEU A 728 15.25 -24.54 36.88
N SER A 729 14.86 -25.61 36.20
CA SER A 729 15.80 -26.63 35.76
C SER A 729 16.89 -25.90 34.97
N LYS A 730 18.09 -25.82 35.56
CA LYS A 730 19.30 -25.36 34.88
C LYS A 730 19.32 -26.02 33.51
N ILE A 731 19.38 -25.22 32.46
CA ILE A 731 19.95 -25.68 31.19
C ILE A 731 21.39 -26.00 31.55
N THR A 732 21.70 -27.28 31.69
CA THR A 732 23.09 -27.76 31.75
C THR A 732 23.64 -27.57 30.35
N GLU A 733 24.38 -26.49 30.14
CA GLU A 733 25.37 -26.47 29.07
C GLU A 733 26.43 -27.49 29.49
N GLU A 734 26.53 -28.58 28.73
CA GLU A 734 27.60 -29.56 28.90
C GLU A 734 28.92 -28.85 28.56
N GLU A 735 29.81 -28.72 29.55
CA GLU A 735 31.17 -28.26 29.38
C GLU A 735 31.89 -29.25 28.44
N GLU A 736 32.39 -28.76 27.31
CA GLU A 736 33.23 -29.52 26.40
C GLU A 736 34.51 -29.93 27.15
N ASP A 737 34.70 -31.25 27.30
CA ASP A 737 35.85 -31.87 27.93
C ASP A 737 37.10 -31.60 27.07
N ASP A 738 38.04 -30.82 27.62
CA ASP A 738 39.36 -30.55 27.05
C ASP A 738 40.19 -31.84 26.99
N GLY A 739 39.99 -32.62 25.92
CA GLY A 739 40.81 -33.77 25.57
C GLY A 739 42.08 -33.34 24.81
N GLU A 740 43.23 -33.66 25.40
CA GLU A 740 44.59 -33.34 24.95
C GLU A 740 44.86 -33.63 23.45
N TYR A 741 45.49 -32.64 22.82
CA TYR A 741 46.05 -32.70 21.47
C TYR A 741 47.34 -33.53 21.44
N GLU A 742 47.38 -34.63 20.68
CA GLU A 742 48.61 -35.14 20.08
C GLU A 742 48.50 -35.07 18.55
N GLU A 743 49.38 -34.26 17.95
CA GLU A 743 49.46 -34.00 16.51
C GLU A 743 50.19 -35.12 15.72
N PRO A 744 49.95 -35.22 14.40
CA PRO A 744 50.05 -36.44 13.62
C PRO A 744 51.40 -36.64 12.92
N VAL A 745 51.68 -37.87 12.50
CA VAL A 745 52.74 -38.17 11.53
C VAL A 745 52.12 -38.44 10.17
N ASP A 746 52.43 -37.54 9.24
CA ASP A 746 52.12 -37.56 7.81
C ASP A 746 52.69 -38.80 7.10
N GLU A 747 51.90 -39.40 6.21
CA GLU A 747 52.40 -39.90 4.92
C GLU A 747 51.29 -39.95 3.84
N ASN A 748 51.36 -38.96 2.94
CA ASN A 748 51.05 -38.97 1.50
C ASN A 748 49.65 -39.39 0.97
N LYS A 749 48.85 -38.34 0.69
CA LYS A 749 48.25 -37.96 -0.61
C LYS A 749 47.94 -39.08 -1.63
N ASN A 750 46.66 -39.42 -1.80
CA ASN A 750 45.80 -38.90 -2.88
C ASN A 750 44.42 -39.58 -2.86
N ASP A 751 43.44 -38.85 -3.37
CA ASP A 751 42.11 -39.30 -3.83
C ASP A 751 40.99 -39.47 -2.79
N PHE A 752 40.29 -38.34 -2.66
CA PHE A 752 38.87 -38.18 -2.36
C PHE A 752 37.99 -39.30 -2.97
N VAL A 753 37.40 -40.15 -2.14
CA VAL A 753 36.23 -40.98 -2.47
C VAL A 753 35.30 -41.00 -1.27
N LEU A 754 34.11 -40.37 -1.39
CA LEU A 754 33.04 -40.47 -0.40
C LEU A 754 32.45 -41.89 -0.41
N GLY A 755 32.68 -42.61 0.69
CA GLY A 755 32.10 -43.92 0.98
C GLY A 755 30.66 -43.80 1.48
N SER A 756 29.76 -44.30 0.65
CA SER A 756 28.37 -44.65 0.91
C SER A 756 28.18 -45.61 2.09
N HIS A 757 27.14 -45.37 2.90
CA HIS A 757 26.07 -46.30 3.37
C HIS A 757 25.29 -45.51 4.44
N SER A 758 24.02 -45.13 4.32
CA SER A 758 22.88 -45.87 3.78
C SER A 758 21.74 -44.90 3.42
N VAL A 759 21.50 -44.73 2.12
CA VAL A 759 20.20 -44.29 1.59
C VAL A 759 19.93 -45.17 0.38
N ALA A 760 19.20 -46.25 0.60
CA ALA A 760 18.56 -47.03 -0.45
C ALA A 760 17.19 -46.38 -0.69
N THR A 761 17.05 -45.60 -1.76
CA THR A 761 16.36 -45.98 -3.02
C THR A 761 14.88 -46.31 -2.83
N ALA A 762 13.93 -45.73 -3.55
CA ALA A 762 13.99 -44.85 -4.70
C ALA A 762 12.61 -44.20 -4.86
N ALA A 763 12.57 -42.89 -5.10
CA ALA A 763 11.53 -42.31 -5.93
C ALA A 763 12.00 -42.38 -7.38
N GLN A 764 11.03 -42.48 -8.30
CA GLN A 764 11.00 -41.96 -9.69
C GLN A 764 10.61 -43.01 -10.76
N PRO A 765 10.08 -42.58 -11.94
CA PRO A 765 9.21 -41.41 -12.19
C PRO A 765 8.22 -41.60 -13.38
N ILE A 766 7.54 -40.48 -13.72
CA ILE A 766 7.10 -40.02 -15.05
C ILE A 766 5.60 -40.06 -15.37
N VAL A 767 5.02 -38.85 -15.24
CA VAL A 767 4.26 -38.05 -16.22
C VAL A 767 3.14 -38.73 -17.02
N LYS A 768 1.95 -38.10 -16.90
CA LYS A 768 0.79 -37.99 -17.83
C LYS A 768 -0.49 -38.30 -17.02
N ILE A 769 -1.64 -37.64 -17.14
CA ILE A 769 -2.25 -36.74 -18.13
C ILE A 769 -3.46 -36.08 -17.42
N PHE A 770 -3.87 -34.89 -17.86
CA PHE A 770 -5.16 -34.26 -17.57
C PHE A 770 -6.34 -35.21 -17.85
N GLU A 771 -7.39 -35.23 -17.02
CA GLU A 771 -8.79 -35.27 -17.52
C GLU A 771 -9.79 -35.16 -16.36
N ALA A 772 -10.89 -34.46 -16.64
CA ALA A 772 -12.00 -34.13 -15.76
C ALA A 772 -12.89 -35.35 -15.45
N PRO A 773 -13.75 -35.30 -14.41
CA PRO A 773 -14.87 -36.23 -14.30
C PRO A 773 -16.08 -35.66 -15.06
N ASP A 774 -16.43 -36.30 -16.16
CA ASP A 774 -17.77 -36.22 -16.74
C ASP A 774 -18.75 -37.10 -15.96
N GLU A 775 -19.99 -36.66 -16.08
CA GLU A 775 -21.24 -37.16 -15.53
C GLU A 775 -21.62 -38.58 -15.98
N ASP A 776 -22.66 -39.07 -15.30
CA ASP A 776 -23.58 -40.16 -15.65
C ASP A 776 -23.18 -41.60 -15.31
N VAL A 777 -23.98 -42.22 -14.42
CA VAL A 777 -25.00 -43.23 -14.77
C VAL A 777 -25.80 -43.58 -13.49
N ASP A 778 -27.02 -43.05 -13.38
CA ASP A 778 -28.32 -43.75 -13.18
C ASP A 778 -29.43 -42.80 -12.67
#